data_AF-A0A9D9EIF4-F1
#
_entry.id   AF-A0A9D9EIF4-F1
#
_cell.length_a   1.000
_cell.length_b   1.000
_cell.length_c   1.000
_cell.angle_alpha   90.00
_cell.angle_beta   90.00
_cell.angle_gamma   90.00
#
_symmetry.space_group_name_H-M   'P 1'
#
loop_
_entity.id
_entity.type
_entity.pdbx_description
1 polymer ?
#
loop_
_entity_poly.entity_id
_entity_poly.type
_entity_poly.pdbx_seq_one_letter_code
_entity_poly.pdbx_strand_id
1 'polypeptide(L)'
;MKYLLTLAAALTLLPQIRLSASAAQDGVPYSVRMMDSEMLRNPQATWLDGRQGSLKWNYTTGLELLSFLDVAGRYGLPYAVDYVRDWADTMADENGNVVTYKKENYNLDHICPGRIYYRLYYDTGDQKYRRVLRKLREQLDTQPRTSEGAFWHKQIYPHQVWLDGLYMAQPFYAEYTKKFSPKAARDSLFSDICNHFDVASEHTFDPETGLFRHAWDESRDMFWADSLTGQSAHAWGRACGWYAMALAETIDYLPEDHEGRDRLIGKFRYLMEHLPEYADPETGMWYQVLDCPGQPGNYVEASASAMFVYSYLKGVRQGWLPSEWRDYSRGLYRRFIDTFVRENPDGTISITSCCSVAGLGGKEMRSGTYDYYLGEPVTENDCKAVGPFIWASLEYEAAENIEYVYTGRAVRDGKYTDEPPVHELAFEGADGGGKYTRGGRGGKVYVVTSLEDSGEEGTLRHAVEAEGPRIVEFAVSGDIHLKSTLKIEDPYITISGQTAPGEGVTLKDHGLYVGADEVIIRYMRFRMGSAMKDENDALGARRVRNVIIDHCSMSWATDENASFYCFSDASVQWCIIAEALNSSIHRKGEHGYGGIWGGRNVSFHHNILADNNSRNPRFDHPRLYSAQELIFHRGTVEFVNNIVFNWGMKAIYGGEEGWFNVSGNLFLPGPATRNLDGRYLEVYTSESTSMIPGSFYIRDNVYDISFVRKGNWQGKLPDNGKMARYAEEYRTISAESPFFMKYPVREEPVRAAVKKVLKSAGASLHRDGTDSRVVKQIRTGKVSTRGSVTGLPGIIDSEEDVL
;
A
#
# COMPACT_ATOMS: atom_id res chain seq x y z
N MET A 1 -60.65 -14.50 49.07
CA MET A 1 -61.42 -14.30 47.83
C MET A 1 -60.41 -14.24 46.68
N LYS A 2 -60.08 -15.37 46.04
CA LYS A 2 -60.62 -15.89 44.77
C LYS A 2 -60.41 -14.97 43.54
N TYR A 3 -59.46 -15.39 42.68
CA TYR A 3 -59.42 -15.45 41.20
C TYR A 3 -59.85 -14.26 40.30
N LEU A 4 -58.96 -13.86 39.37
CA LEU A 4 -59.01 -13.95 37.88
C LEU A 4 -57.86 -13.08 37.26
N LEU A 5 -56.85 -13.63 36.54
CA LEU A 5 -56.76 -13.80 35.06
C LEU A 5 -56.93 -12.45 34.31
N THR A 6 -56.05 -11.93 33.42
CA THR A 6 -54.99 -12.46 32.54
C THR A 6 -54.28 -11.30 31.80
N LEU A 7 -53.16 -11.62 31.11
CA LEU A 7 -52.56 -10.98 29.91
C LEU A 7 -51.50 -9.84 30.04
N ALA A 8 -50.25 -10.28 29.83
CA ALA A 8 -49.25 -9.75 28.88
C ALA A 8 -48.69 -8.32 29.04
N ALA A 9 -47.45 -8.22 29.53
CA ALA A 9 -46.36 -7.50 28.86
C ALA A 9 -45.02 -7.83 29.54
N ALA A 10 -44.34 -8.87 29.06
CA ALA A 10 -42.90 -9.01 29.28
C ALA A 10 -42.21 -8.01 28.33
N LEU A 11 -41.87 -6.82 28.84
CA LEU A 11 -40.95 -5.92 28.13
C LEU A 11 -39.54 -6.49 28.32
N THR A 12 -39.09 -7.23 27.33
CA THR A 12 -37.69 -7.61 27.13
C THR A 12 -36.83 -6.35 27.11
N LEU A 13 -35.87 -6.25 28.02
CA LEU A 13 -34.68 -5.42 27.82
C LEU A 13 -33.96 -5.96 26.58
N LEU A 14 -34.15 -5.31 25.44
CA LEU A 14 -33.26 -5.46 24.30
C LEU A 14 -31.93 -4.78 24.64
N PRO A 15 -30.77 -5.42 24.40
CA PRO A 15 -29.51 -4.71 24.41
C PRO A 15 -29.58 -3.66 23.29
N GLN A 16 -29.33 -2.40 23.62
CA GLN A 16 -29.02 -1.40 22.60
C GLN A 16 -27.78 -1.89 21.86
N ILE A 17 -28.01 -2.44 20.67
CA ILE A 17 -26.97 -2.64 19.67
C ILE A 17 -26.40 -1.24 19.42
N ARG A 18 -25.24 -0.95 20.00
CA ARG A 18 -24.39 0.12 19.49
C ARG A 18 -24.00 -0.34 18.09
N LEU A 19 -24.63 0.25 17.08
CA LEU A 19 -24.11 0.25 15.73
C LEU A 19 -22.68 0.80 15.84
N SER A 20 -21.69 -0.10 15.79
CA SER A 20 -20.39 0.25 15.23
C SER A 20 -20.67 0.96 13.91
N ALA A 21 -19.99 2.08 13.63
CA ALA A 21 -20.06 2.76 12.34
C ALA A 21 -19.88 1.71 11.23
N SER A 22 -21.01 1.21 10.73
CA SER A 22 -21.04 0.10 9.81
C SER A 22 -20.64 0.67 8.48
N ALA A 23 -20.03 -0.18 7.64
CA ALA A 23 -19.90 0.09 6.22
C ALA A 23 -21.18 0.80 5.71
N ALA A 24 -21.00 1.79 4.85
CA ALA A 24 -22.08 2.47 4.17
C ALA A 24 -23.09 1.47 3.61
N GLN A 25 -24.31 1.94 3.34
CA GLN A 25 -25.39 1.16 2.75
C GLN A 25 -24.86 0.24 1.63
N ASP A 26 -25.14 -1.06 1.75
CA ASP A 26 -24.70 -2.15 0.85
C ASP A 26 -23.21 -2.56 0.85
N GLY A 27 -22.39 -2.03 1.77
CA GLY A 27 -21.00 -2.47 1.95
C GLY A 27 -19.96 -1.82 1.03
N VAL A 28 -20.34 -0.78 0.28
CA VAL A 28 -19.44 -0.02 -0.61
C VAL A 28 -18.70 1.08 0.18
N PRO A 29 -17.34 1.16 0.13
CA PRO A 29 -16.59 2.18 0.88
C PRO A 29 -16.92 3.62 0.45
N TYR A 30 -16.76 4.59 1.35
CA TYR A 30 -17.11 6.00 1.09
C TYR A 30 -16.26 6.62 -0.02
N SER A 31 -15.00 6.20 -0.15
CA SER A 31 -14.12 6.63 -1.24
C SER A 31 -14.70 6.25 -2.61
N VAL A 32 -15.19 5.02 -2.75
CA VAL A 32 -15.86 4.51 -3.97
C VAL A 32 -17.21 5.21 -4.18
N ARG A 33 -18.02 5.34 -3.12
CA ARG A 33 -19.34 6.02 -3.22
C ARG A 33 -19.22 7.46 -3.68
N MET A 34 -18.25 8.22 -3.16
CA MET A 34 -18.06 9.62 -3.55
C MET A 34 -17.58 9.72 -5.00
N MET A 35 -16.57 8.92 -5.37
CA MET A 35 -16.08 8.85 -6.75
C MET A 35 -17.21 8.51 -7.73
N ASP A 36 -17.98 7.46 -7.47
CA ASP A 36 -19.10 7.06 -8.32
C ASP A 36 -20.18 8.15 -8.39
N SER A 37 -20.47 8.83 -7.26
CA SER A 37 -21.42 9.95 -7.22
C SER A 37 -20.99 11.09 -8.13
N GLU A 38 -19.70 11.43 -8.12
CA GLU A 38 -19.13 12.44 -9.00
C GLU A 38 -19.14 12.03 -10.47
N MET A 39 -18.78 10.79 -10.79
CA MET A 39 -18.85 10.29 -12.17
C MET A 39 -20.30 10.22 -12.70
N LEU A 40 -21.29 10.02 -11.82
CA LEU A 40 -22.71 10.08 -12.17
C LEU A 40 -23.16 11.53 -12.44
N ARG A 41 -22.77 12.46 -11.57
CA ARG A 41 -23.06 13.89 -11.71
C ARG A 41 -22.37 14.50 -12.93
N ASN A 42 -21.15 14.05 -13.19
CA ASN A 42 -20.25 14.54 -14.22
C ASN A 42 -19.87 13.39 -15.18
N PRO A 43 -20.70 13.08 -16.19
CA PRO A 43 -20.38 12.05 -17.18
C PRO A 43 -19.03 12.22 -17.90
N GLN A 44 -18.54 13.46 -17.99
CA GLN A 44 -17.22 13.78 -18.49
C GLN A 44 -16.42 14.47 -17.38
N ALA A 45 -15.21 14.00 -17.15
CA ALA A 45 -14.27 14.59 -16.19
C ALA A 45 -13.98 16.09 -16.43
N THR A 46 -14.15 16.57 -17.65
CA THR A 46 -14.02 17.99 -18.00
C THR A 46 -15.12 18.86 -17.40
N TRP A 47 -16.16 18.26 -16.81
CA TRP A 47 -17.29 18.96 -16.20
C TRP A 47 -17.18 19.07 -14.67
N LEU A 48 -16.22 18.37 -14.04
CA LEU A 48 -16.05 18.32 -12.57
C LEU A 48 -15.95 19.72 -11.94
N ASP A 49 -15.31 20.68 -12.61
CA ASP A 49 -15.20 22.06 -12.11
C ASP A 49 -16.37 22.97 -12.53
N GLY A 50 -17.51 22.39 -12.93
CA GLY A 50 -18.73 23.08 -13.35
C GLY A 50 -18.70 23.68 -14.75
N ARG A 51 -17.66 23.40 -15.56
CA ARG A 51 -17.45 24.04 -16.88
C ARG A 51 -17.95 23.21 -18.07
N GLN A 52 -19.23 22.85 -18.04
CA GLN A 52 -19.84 22.12 -19.16
C GLN A 52 -19.68 22.87 -20.49
N GLY A 53 -19.10 22.20 -21.48
CA GLY A 53 -18.89 22.74 -22.83
C GLY A 53 -17.63 23.58 -23.04
N SER A 54 -16.73 23.71 -22.05
CA SER A 54 -15.44 24.38 -22.23
C SER A 54 -14.29 23.60 -21.61
N LEU A 55 -13.19 23.42 -22.35
CA LEU A 55 -11.98 22.78 -21.83
C LEU A 55 -11.13 23.78 -21.06
N LYS A 56 -10.70 23.41 -19.85
CA LYS A 56 -9.79 24.21 -19.04
C LYS A 56 -8.85 23.31 -18.23
N TRP A 57 -7.56 23.62 -18.29
CA TRP A 57 -6.56 23.02 -17.43
C TRP A 57 -6.64 23.65 -16.04
N ASN A 58 -7.13 22.89 -15.07
CA ASN A 58 -7.50 23.40 -13.75
C ASN A 58 -7.09 22.42 -12.63
N TYR A 59 -6.48 22.94 -11.57
CA TYR A 59 -6.01 22.14 -10.43
C TYR A 59 -7.14 21.40 -9.72
N THR A 60 -8.33 21.99 -9.65
CA THR A 60 -9.50 21.40 -9.00
C THR A 60 -9.87 20.05 -9.61
N THR A 61 -10.00 19.98 -10.94
CA THR A 61 -10.21 18.73 -11.67
C THR A 61 -9.03 17.76 -11.50
N GLY A 62 -7.80 18.25 -11.61
CA GLY A 62 -6.60 17.40 -11.46
C GLY A 62 -6.45 16.76 -10.08
N LEU A 63 -6.78 17.50 -9.02
CA LEU A 63 -6.79 17.05 -7.63
C LEU A 63 -7.80 15.90 -7.44
N GLU A 64 -9.03 16.10 -7.89
CA GLU A 64 -10.08 15.11 -7.73
C GLU A 64 -9.82 13.85 -8.56
N LEU A 65 -9.38 14.00 -9.81
CA LEU A 65 -9.00 12.86 -10.65
C LEU A 65 -7.79 12.10 -10.09
N LEU A 66 -6.86 12.78 -9.41
CA LEU A 66 -5.77 12.09 -8.71
C LEU A 66 -6.32 11.20 -7.59
N SER A 67 -7.28 11.70 -6.80
CA SER A 67 -7.95 10.90 -5.79
C SER A 67 -8.71 9.71 -6.39
N PHE A 68 -9.30 9.84 -7.58
CA PHE A 68 -9.97 8.74 -8.28
C PHE A 68 -8.99 7.65 -8.70
N LEU A 69 -7.80 8.03 -9.18
CA LEU A 69 -6.73 7.07 -9.48
C LEU A 69 -6.28 6.29 -8.23
N ASP A 70 -6.27 6.94 -7.06
CA ASP A 70 -5.92 6.26 -5.81
C ASP A 70 -7.03 5.29 -5.35
N VAL A 71 -8.30 5.64 -5.50
CA VAL A 71 -9.44 4.71 -5.29
C VAL A 71 -9.35 3.53 -6.25
N ALA A 72 -9.13 3.82 -7.53
CA ALA A 72 -9.01 2.81 -8.57
C ALA A 72 -7.83 1.87 -8.32
N GLY A 73 -6.69 2.42 -7.88
CA GLY A 73 -5.51 1.66 -7.49
C GLY A 73 -5.73 0.79 -6.26
N ARG A 74 -6.48 1.29 -5.25
CA ARG A 74 -6.79 0.55 -4.02
C ARG A 74 -7.72 -0.64 -4.28
N TYR A 75 -8.74 -0.49 -5.13
CA TYR A 75 -9.81 -1.48 -5.27
C TYR A 75 -9.83 -2.22 -6.62
N GLY A 76 -9.01 -1.80 -7.58
CA GLY A 76 -8.96 -2.37 -8.93
C GLY A 76 -10.19 -2.00 -9.75
N LEU A 77 -10.44 -0.69 -9.93
CA LEU A 77 -11.61 -0.15 -10.62
C LEU A 77 -11.23 0.41 -12.01
N PRO A 78 -11.26 -0.42 -13.08
CA PRO A 78 -10.77 0.00 -14.39
C PRO A 78 -11.58 1.15 -15.00
N TYR A 79 -12.90 1.23 -14.72
CA TYR A 79 -13.76 2.29 -15.23
C TYR A 79 -13.35 3.69 -14.73
N ALA A 80 -12.84 3.78 -13.49
CA ALA A 80 -12.32 5.02 -12.94
C ALA A 80 -10.98 5.41 -13.58
N VAL A 81 -10.10 4.44 -13.88
CA VAL A 81 -8.87 4.69 -14.64
C VAL A 81 -9.19 5.20 -16.04
N ASP A 82 -10.17 4.58 -16.71
CA ASP A 82 -10.63 5.02 -18.04
C ASP A 82 -11.15 6.47 -17.99
N TYR A 83 -12.01 6.79 -17.02
CA TYR A 83 -12.56 8.13 -16.84
C TYR A 83 -11.47 9.21 -16.65
N VAL A 84 -10.42 8.90 -15.88
CA VAL A 84 -9.27 9.81 -15.70
C VAL A 84 -8.42 9.89 -16.97
N ARG A 85 -8.19 8.77 -17.65
CA ARG A 85 -7.40 8.72 -18.90
C ARG A 85 -8.08 9.53 -20.01
N ASP A 86 -9.41 9.41 -20.14
CA ASP A 86 -10.18 10.16 -21.14
C ASP A 86 -10.02 11.67 -20.95
N TRP A 87 -9.97 12.14 -19.69
CA TRP A 87 -9.62 13.53 -19.40
C TRP A 87 -8.20 13.87 -19.82
N ALA A 88 -7.22 13.05 -19.41
CA ALA A 88 -5.80 13.31 -19.67
C ALA A 88 -5.49 13.38 -21.17
N ASP A 89 -6.12 12.51 -21.96
CA ASP A 89 -5.97 12.43 -23.42
C ASP A 89 -6.75 13.53 -24.15
N THR A 90 -7.86 14.01 -23.55
CA THR A 90 -8.55 15.22 -24.04
C THR A 90 -7.72 16.47 -23.80
N MET A 91 -7.01 16.53 -22.68
CA MET A 91 -6.29 17.73 -22.24
C MET A 91 -4.86 17.83 -22.79
N ALA A 92 -4.25 16.74 -23.24
CA ALA A 92 -2.89 16.74 -23.79
C ALA A 92 -2.78 15.96 -25.10
N ASP A 93 -2.11 16.55 -26.09
CA ASP A 93 -1.83 15.90 -27.38
C ASP A 93 -0.60 14.96 -27.32
N GLU A 94 -0.34 14.26 -28.42
CA GLU A 94 0.82 13.38 -28.58
C GLU A 94 2.16 14.07 -28.35
N ASN A 95 2.27 15.38 -28.58
CA ASN A 95 3.50 16.16 -28.35
C ASN A 95 3.61 16.65 -26.89
N GLY A 96 2.63 16.31 -26.05
CA GLY A 96 2.49 16.78 -24.67
C GLY A 96 2.04 18.23 -24.57
N ASN A 97 1.49 18.83 -25.64
CA ASN A 97 0.91 20.17 -25.54
C ASN A 97 -0.40 20.09 -24.77
N VAL A 98 -0.54 20.95 -23.76
CA VAL A 98 -1.66 20.92 -22.83
C VAL A 98 -2.65 22.04 -23.15
N VAL A 99 -3.93 21.70 -23.28
CA VAL A 99 -5.03 22.62 -23.58
C VAL A 99 -5.08 23.74 -22.55
N THR A 100 -5.16 25.00 -23.00
CA THR A 100 -5.19 26.23 -22.17
C THR A 100 -3.97 26.51 -21.27
N TYR A 101 -3.03 25.58 -21.15
CA TYR A 101 -1.77 25.81 -20.43
C TYR A 101 -0.85 26.76 -21.22
N LYS A 102 -0.27 27.73 -20.50
CA LYS A 102 0.72 28.66 -21.02
C LYS A 102 1.81 28.85 -19.97
N LYS A 103 3.06 28.53 -20.31
CA LYS A 103 4.20 28.64 -19.40
C LYS A 103 4.43 30.08 -18.95
N GLU A 104 4.17 31.04 -19.84
CA GLU A 104 4.39 32.48 -19.63
C GLU A 104 3.47 33.07 -18.55
N ASN A 105 2.39 32.38 -18.20
CA ASN A 105 1.54 32.76 -17.08
C ASN A 105 2.22 32.50 -15.72
N TYR A 106 3.26 31.63 -15.69
CA TYR A 106 3.95 31.17 -14.49
C TYR A 106 2.98 30.90 -13.34
N ASN A 107 1.92 30.16 -13.62
CA ASN A 107 0.83 29.92 -12.68
C ASN A 107 1.08 28.59 -11.97
N LEU A 108 1.30 28.61 -10.65
CA LEU A 108 1.52 27.38 -9.89
C LEU A 108 0.29 26.45 -9.93
N ASP A 109 -0.93 26.98 -10.03
CA ASP A 109 -2.16 26.17 -10.16
C ASP A 109 -2.12 25.24 -11.38
N HIS A 110 -1.35 25.58 -12.42
CA HIS A 110 -1.24 24.75 -13.61
C HIS A 110 -0.30 23.55 -13.42
N ILE A 111 0.40 23.44 -12.29
CA ILE A 111 1.32 22.33 -12.03
C ILE A 111 0.58 21.13 -11.43
N CYS A 112 -0.33 21.38 -10.49
CA CYS A 112 -1.07 20.35 -9.76
C CYS A 112 -1.74 19.28 -10.64
N PRO A 113 -2.46 19.61 -11.74
CA PRO A 113 -3.08 18.57 -12.57
C PRO A 113 -2.09 17.65 -13.26
N GLY A 114 -0.81 18.03 -13.33
CA GLY A 114 0.26 17.17 -13.83
C GLY A 114 0.46 15.90 -13.00
N ARG A 115 0.04 15.87 -11.73
CA ARG A 115 0.29 14.71 -10.85
C ARG A 115 -0.33 13.42 -11.35
N ILE A 116 -1.51 13.45 -12.00
CA ILE A 116 -2.15 12.25 -12.56
C ILE A 116 -1.29 11.58 -13.65
N TYR A 117 -0.50 12.38 -14.37
CA TYR A 117 0.31 11.91 -15.49
C TYR A 117 1.49 11.04 -15.06
N TYR A 118 1.94 11.13 -13.79
CA TYR A 118 2.91 10.16 -13.28
C TYR A 118 2.30 8.77 -13.35
N ARG A 119 1.12 8.58 -12.75
CA ARG A 119 0.50 7.26 -12.67
C ARG A 119 0.18 6.71 -14.05
N LEU A 120 -0.41 7.53 -14.93
CA LEU A 120 -0.70 7.15 -16.31
C LEU A 120 0.57 6.73 -17.08
N TYR A 121 1.69 7.46 -16.90
CA TYR A 121 2.97 7.09 -17.51
C TYR A 121 3.49 5.73 -17.04
N TYR A 122 3.47 5.45 -15.74
CA TYR A 122 3.95 4.17 -15.20
C TYR A 122 3.02 3.00 -15.54
N ASP A 123 1.71 3.24 -15.61
CA ASP A 123 0.75 2.19 -15.94
C ASP A 123 0.78 1.82 -17.44
N THR A 124 1.11 2.76 -18.35
CA THR A 124 1.06 2.52 -19.81
C THR A 124 2.41 2.53 -20.55
N GLY A 125 3.45 3.16 -19.99
CA GLY A 125 4.71 3.45 -20.68
C GLY A 125 4.61 4.54 -21.76
N ASP A 126 3.45 5.18 -21.91
CA ASP A 126 3.20 6.13 -23.00
C ASP A 126 3.99 7.44 -22.81
N GLN A 127 4.89 7.69 -23.76
CA GLN A 127 5.79 8.83 -23.73
C GLN A 127 5.07 10.20 -23.81
N LYS A 128 3.81 10.26 -24.26
CA LYS A 128 3.03 11.51 -24.27
C LYS A 128 2.88 12.07 -22.86
N TYR A 129 2.62 11.21 -21.87
CA TYR A 129 2.48 11.63 -20.48
C TYR A 129 3.80 12.13 -19.89
N ARG A 130 4.92 11.47 -20.24
CA ARG A 130 6.27 11.92 -19.84
C ARG A 130 6.59 13.32 -20.38
N ARG A 131 6.14 13.63 -21.61
CA ARG A 131 6.31 14.95 -22.23
C ARG A 131 5.52 16.04 -21.50
N VAL A 132 4.29 15.75 -21.06
CA VAL A 132 3.50 16.68 -20.22
C VAL A 132 4.23 16.99 -18.92
N LEU A 133 4.65 15.95 -18.17
CA LEU A 133 5.39 16.11 -16.91
C LEU A 133 6.65 16.97 -17.09
N ARG A 134 7.41 16.76 -18.19
CA ARG A 134 8.59 17.55 -18.48
C ARG A 134 8.26 19.04 -18.69
N LYS A 135 7.23 19.35 -19.48
CA LYS A 135 6.83 20.76 -19.76
C LYS A 135 6.39 21.51 -18.50
N LEU A 136 5.71 20.84 -17.58
CA LEU A 136 5.33 21.43 -16.29
C LEU A 136 6.56 21.65 -15.41
N ARG A 137 7.50 20.69 -15.36
CA ARG A 137 8.77 20.86 -14.65
C ARG A 137 9.60 22.01 -15.20
N GLU A 138 9.65 22.19 -16.52
CA GLU A 138 10.35 23.30 -17.18
C GLU A 138 9.78 24.69 -16.80
N GLN A 139 8.51 24.78 -16.37
CA GLN A 139 7.98 26.02 -15.78
C GLN A 139 8.71 26.32 -14.47
N LEU A 140 8.81 25.35 -13.56
CA LEU A 140 9.42 25.52 -12.24
C LEU A 140 10.90 25.92 -12.30
N ASP A 141 11.64 25.52 -13.35
CA ASP A 141 13.03 25.96 -13.55
C ASP A 141 13.17 27.48 -13.74
N THR A 142 12.11 28.13 -14.22
CA THR A 142 12.12 29.55 -14.59
C THR A 142 11.00 30.34 -13.92
N GLN A 143 10.30 29.71 -12.98
CA GLN A 143 9.25 30.35 -12.20
C GLN A 143 9.86 31.52 -11.42
N PRO A 144 9.29 32.74 -11.51
CA PRO A 144 9.77 33.88 -10.73
C PRO A 144 9.74 33.59 -9.23
N ARG A 145 10.68 34.19 -8.49
CA ARG A 145 10.90 33.93 -7.07
C ARG A 145 11.02 35.24 -6.28
N THR A 146 10.69 35.17 -5.00
CA THR A 146 11.04 36.20 -4.00
C THR A 146 12.56 36.28 -3.82
N SER A 147 13.04 37.29 -3.11
CA SER A 147 14.48 37.44 -2.82
C SER A 147 15.07 36.27 -2.01
N GLU A 148 14.23 35.57 -1.25
CA GLU A 148 14.59 34.37 -0.48
C GLU A 148 14.34 33.06 -1.22
N GLY A 149 13.97 33.15 -2.50
CA GLY A 149 13.91 32.00 -3.40
C GLY A 149 12.59 31.24 -3.42
N ALA A 150 11.54 31.68 -2.73
CA ALA A 150 10.22 31.05 -2.85
C ALA A 150 9.51 31.48 -4.15
N PHE A 151 8.83 30.55 -4.81
CA PHE A 151 8.06 30.87 -6.00
C PHE A 151 6.98 31.94 -5.76
N TRP A 152 6.90 32.89 -6.69
CA TRP A 152 5.69 33.69 -6.84
C TRP A 152 4.52 32.79 -7.18
N HIS A 153 3.35 33.08 -6.61
CA HIS A 153 2.16 32.29 -6.86
C HIS A 153 1.75 32.30 -8.34
N LYS A 154 1.79 33.47 -8.99
CA LYS A 154 1.54 33.66 -10.43
C LYS A 154 2.36 34.83 -11.00
N GLN A 155 2.59 34.86 -12.31
CA GLN A 155 3.20 36.05 -12.96
C GLN A 155 2.42 37.34 -12.68
N ILE A 156 1.09 37.24 -12.53
CA ILE A 156 0.20 38.37 -12.25
C ILE A 156 0.15 38.76 -10.76
N TYR A 157 0.80 37.99 -9.90
CA TYR A 157 0.92 38.22 -8.46
C TYR A 157 2.41 38.29 -8.09
N PRO A 158 3.11 39.35 -8.55
CA PRO A 158 4.54 39.47 -8.30
C PRO A 158 4.80 39.56 -6.79
N HIS A 159 5.93 39.02 -6.35
CA HIS A 159 6.41 39.05 -4.95
C HIS A 159 5.54 38.31 -3.93
N GLN A 160 4.46 37.65 -4.37
CA GLN A 160 3.48 37.04 -3.47
C GLN A 160 3.67 35.52 -3.33
N VAL A 161 3.72 35.06 -2.08
CA VAL A 161 3.71 33.64 -1.69
C VAL A 161 2.38 33.35 -1.02
N TRP A 162 1.61 32.41 -1.58
CA TRP A 162 0.34 31.95 -1.01
C TRP A 162 0.50 30.51 -0.54
N LEU A 163 -0.09 30.16 0.60
CA LEU A 163 0.00 28.79 1.14
C LEU A 163 -0.50 27.74 0.13
N ASP A 164 -1.54 28.08 -0.65
CA ASP A 164 -2.09 27.28 -1.74
C ASP A 164 -0.99 26.83 -2.71
N GLY A 165 -0.10 27.75 -3.09
CA GLY A 165 0.98 27.51 -4.06
C GLY A 165 1.94 26.40 -3.65
N LEU A 166 2.07 26.12 -2.35
CA LEU A 166 2.88 25.01 -1.86
C LEU A 166 2.29 23.67 -2.30
N TYR A 167 0.97 23.48 -2.14
CA TYR A 167 0.31 22.26 -2.59
C TYR A 167 0.34 22.14 -4.11
N MET A 168 0.16 23.25 -4.81
CA MET A 168 0.09 23.21 -6.28
C MET A 168 1.40 22.77 -6.93
N ALA A 169 2.55 23.08 -6.31
CA ALA A 169 3.86 22.88 -6.92
C ALA A 169 4.75 21.86 -6.20
N GLN A 170 4.83 21.88 -4.87
CA GLN A 170 5.88 21.16 -4.14
C GLN A 170 5.74 19.63 -4.19
N PRO A 171 4.53 19.04 -4.04
CA PRO A 171 4.36 17.60 -4.23
C PRO A 171 4.76 17.13 -5.63
N PHE A 172 4.37 17.88 -6.67
CA PHE A 172 4.77 17.58 -8.05
C PHE A 172 6.29 17.68 -8.21
N TYR A 173 6.91 18.74 -7.69
CA TYR A 173 8.35 18.97 -7.81
C TYR A 173 9.15 17.88 -7.09
N ALA A 174 8.74 17.49 -5.89
CA ALA A 174 9.39 16.43 -5.12
C ALA A 174 9.25 15.07 -5.80
N GLU A 175 8.07 14.74 -6.33
CA GLU A 175 7.87 13.51 -7.09
C GLU A 175 8.71 13.49 -8.37
N TYR A 176 8.77 14.59 -9.12
CA TYR A 176 9.64 14.72 -10.29
C TYR A 176 11.10 14.48 -9.92
N THR A 177 11.55 15.11 -8.83
CA THR A 177 12.94 15.02 -8.37
C THR A 177 13.32 13.58 -8.01
N LYS A 178 12.46 12.88 -7.27
CA LYS A 178 12.68 11.47 -6.92
C LYS A 178 12.74 10.56 -8.14
N LYS A 179 11.81 10.75 -9.09
CA LYS A 179 11.59 9.81 -10.21
C LYS A 179 12.48 10.08 -11.42
N PHE A 180 12.70 11.34 -11.77
CA PHE A 180 13.29 11.71 -13.06
C PHE A 180 14.55 12.57 -12.98
N SER A 181 14.82 13.25 -11.86
CA SER A 181 16.04 14.06 -11.76
C SER A 181 17.29 13.20 -11.59
N PRO A 182 18.45 13.64 -12.14
CA PRO A 182 19.73 12.97 -11.93
C PRO A 182 20.05 12.84 -10.44
N LYS A 183 20.50 11.66 -10.00
CA LYS A 183 20.78 11.37 -8.57
C LYS A 183 21.67 12.44 -7.91
N ALA A 184 22.71 12.89 -8.60
CA ALA A 184 23.66 13.90 -8.11
C ALA A 184 23.04 15.30 -7.87
N ALA A 185 21.87 15.59 -8.45
CA ALA A 185 21.18 16.87 -8.26
C ALA A 185 20.00 16.78 -7.28
N ARG A 186 19.62 15.58 -6.81
CA ARG A 186 18.39 15.40 -6.02
C ARG A 186 18.44 16.13 -4.69
N ASP A 187 19.58 16.06 -4.01
CA ASP A 187 19.76 16.68 -2.69
C ASP A 187 19.50 18.19 -2.73
N SER A 188 20.17 18.92 -3.63
CA SER A 188 19.95 20.37 -3.78
C SER A 188 18.54 20.74 -4.22
N LEU A 189 17.91 19.92 -5.07
CA LEU A 189 16.51 20.12 -5.48
C LEU A 189 15.55 19.89 -4.30
N PHE A 190 15.80 18.89 -3.45
CA PHE A 190 15.01 18.67 -2.23
C PHE A 190 15.24 19.79 -1.21
N SER A 191 16.45 20.33 -1.08
CA SER A 191 16.70 21.53 -0.25
C SER A 191 15.96 22.76 -0.79
N ASP A 192 15.92 22.97 -2.11
CA ASP A 192 15.11 24.02 -2.75
C ASP A 192 13.62 23.85 -2.42
N ILE A 193 13.09 22.63 -2.54
CA ILE A 193 11.71 22.31 -2.16
C ILE A 193 11.45 22.65 -0.68
N CYS A 194 12.34 22.26 0.23
CA CYS A 194 12.20 22.57 1.65
C CYS A 194 12.21 24.07 1.93
N ASN A 195 13.06 24.83 1.22
CA ASN A 195 13.14 26.29 1.36
C ASN A 195 11.80 26.99 1.07
N HIS A 196 11.00 26.47 0.13
CA HIS A 196 9.67 27.02 -0.12
C HIS A 196 8.75 26.95 1.09
N PHE A 197 8.79 25.84 1.84
CA PHE A 197 8.04 25.71 3.08
C PHE A 197 8.62 26.59 4.18
N ASP A 198 9.95 26.71 4.26
CA ASP A 198 10.61 27.56 5.25
C ASP A 198 10.19 29.02 5.08
N VAL A 199 10.38 29.60 3.90
CA VAL A 199 10.01 31.00 3.58
C VAL A 199 8.52 31.23 3.78
N ALA A 200 7.65 30.36 3.24
CA ALA A 200 6.22 30.53 3.41
C ALA A 200 5.80 30.50 4.88
N SER A 201 6.32 29.53 5.66
CA SER A 201 5.99 29.42 7.08
C SER A 201 6.51 30.60 7.89
N GLU A 202 7.72 31.09 7.61
CA GLU A 202 8.33 32.21 8.34
C GLU A 202 7.54 33.50 8.14
N HIS A 203 7.16 33.80 6.89
CA HIS A 203 6.51 35.08 6.58
C HIS A 203 4.99 35.07 6.70
N THR A 204 4.34 33.92 6.77
CA THR A 204 2.89 33.84 7.01
C THR A 204 2.53 33.53 8.46
N PHE A 205 3.48 33.07 9.29
CA PHE A 205 3.20 32.78 10.69
C PHE A 205 2.83 34.05 11.45
N ASP A 206 1.72 33.98 12.19
CA ASP A 206 1.28 35.01 13.10
C ASP A 206 1.45 34.52 14.55
N PRO A 207 2.33 35.13 15.35
CA PRO A 207 2.57 34.70 16.73
C PRO A 207 1.38 34.97 17.67
N GLU A 208 0.45 35.86 17.33
CA GLU A 208 -0.72 36.13 18.17
C GLU A 208 -1.72 34.98 18.15
N THR A 209 -1.88 34.36 16.99
CA THR A 209 -2.76 33.20 16.78
C THR A 209 -2.01 31.88 16.78
N GLY A 210 -0.70 31.87 16.53
CA GLY A 210 0.02 30.62 16.26
C GLY A 210 -0.42 29.92 14.96
N LEU A 211 -1.08 30.65 14.06
CA LEU A 211 -1.55 30.16 12.75
C LEU A 211 -0.79 30.83 11.60
N PHE A 212 -1.03 30.33 10.38
CA PHE A 212 -0.43 30.85 9.15
C PHE A 212 -1.46 31.64 8.35
N ARG A 213 -1.15 32.90 8.03
CA ARG A 213 -1.94 33.78 7.17
C ARG A 213 -2.01 33.22 5.75
N HIS A 214 -3.09 33.52 5.01
CA HIS A 214 -3.30 32.99 3.65
C HIS A 214 -2.13 33.29 2.70
N ALA A 215 -1.63 34.53 2.72
CA ALA A 215 -0.53 34.94 1.85
C ALA A 215 0.39 35.97 2.49
N TRP A 216 1.55 36.12 1.85
CA TRP A 216 2.55 37.14 2.11
C TRP A 216 2.93 37.82 0.78
N ASP A 217 3.06 39.14 0.80
CA ASP A 217 3.62 39.96 -0.27
C ASP A 217 4.95 40.56 0.18
N GLU A 218 6.06 40.11 -0.41
CA GLU A 218 7.41 40.59 -0.09
C GLU A 218 7.57 42.09 -0.35
N SER A 219 6.92 42.64 -1.38
CA SER A 219 7.03 44.08 -1.69
C SER A 219 6.12 44.94 -0.81
N ARG A 220 5.08 44.34 -0.22
CA ARG A 220 4.06 45.00 0.62
C ARG A 220 3.27 46.07 -0.13
N ASP A 221 3.27 46.03 -1.46
CA ASP A 221 2.58 47.01 -2.29
C ASP A 221 1.09 46.66 -2.46
N MET A 222 0.72 45.40 -2.27
CA MET A 222 -0.67 44.99 -2.36
C MET A 222 -1.51 45.62 -1.25
N PHE A 223 -2.68 46.16 -1.62
CA PHE A 223 -3.57 46.85 -0.69
C PHE A 223 -4.14 45.97 0.45
N TRP A 224 -4.10 44.65 0.30
CA TRP A 224 -4.50 43.70 1.34
C TRP A 224 -3.35 43.34 2.29
N ALA A 225 -2.11 43.65 1.91
CA ALA A 225 -0.92 43.29 2.64
C ALA A 225 -0.71 44.28 3.80
N ASP A 226 -0.41 43.74 4.98
CA ASP A 226 -0.01 44.56 6.11
C ASP A 226 1.30 45.32 5.78
N SER A 227 1.33 46.61 6.12
CA SER A 227 2.45 47.48 5.75
C SER A 227 3.77 47.12 6.44
N LEU A 228 3.72 46.41 7.58
CA LEU A 228 4.89 46.01 8.35
C LEU A 228 5.33 44.58 8.02
N THR A 229 4.39 43.65 7.92
CA THR A 229 4.70 42.22 7.76
C THR A 229 4.55 41.74 6.32
N GLY A 230 3.75 42.43 5.50
CA GLY A 230 3.35 41.98 4.17
C GLY A 230 2.28 40.88 4.18
N GLN A 231 1.76 40.51 5.35
CA GLN A 231 0.80 39.41 5.50
C GLN A 231 -0.63 39.82 5.11
N SER A 232 -1.41 38.84 4.65
CA SER A 232 -2.87 38.98 4.57
C SER A 232 -3.52 38.95 5.96
N ALA A 233 -4.68 39.56 6.10
CA ALA A 233 -5.31 39.81 7.42
C ALA A 233 -5.72 38.55 8.22
N HIS A 234 -6.06 37.43 7.57
CA HIS A 234 -6.63 36.27 8.25
C HIS A 234 -5.96 34.94 7.89
N ALA A 235 -6.06 33.98 8.81
CA ALA A 235 -5.77 32.58 8.54
C ALA A 235 -7.01 31.96 7.90
N TRP A 236 -6.95 31.72 6.60
CA TRP A 236 -8.05 31.10 5.87
C TRP A 236 -7.97 29.58 5.98
N GLY A 237 -9.05 28.92 6.38
CA GLY A 237 -9.08 27.49 6.68
C GLY A 237 -8.52 26.62 5.55
N ARG A 238 -8.96 26.86 4.31
CA ARG A 238 -8.47 26.08 3.15
C ARG A 238 -7.01 26.39 2.80
N ALA A 239 -6.51 27.60 3.00
CA ALA A 239 -5.09 27.89 2.79
C ALA A 239 -4.21 27.11 3.77
N CYS A 240 -4.59 27.06 5.06
CA CYS A 240 -3.92 26.21 6.05
C CYS A 240 -4.09 24.71 5.73
N GLY A 241 -5.26 24.30 5.22
CA GLY A 241 -5.50 22.95 4.73
C GLY A 241 -4.54 22.56 3.59
N TRP A 242 -4.33 23.46 2.63
CA TRP A 242 -3.35 23.26 1.57
C TRP A 242 -1.93 23.15 2.10
N TYR A 243 -1.57 23.97 3.08
CA TYR A 243 -0.26 23.87 3.72
C TYR A 243 -0.05 22.52 4.41
N ALA A 244 -1.05 22.04 5.16
CA ALA A 244 -1.01 20.72 5.80
C ALA A 244 -0.84 19.59 4.78
N MET A 245 -1.63 19.62 3.70
CA MET A 245 -1.53 18.63 2.62
C MET A 245 -0.23 18.74 1.83
N ALA A 246 0.28 19.95 1.59
CA ALA A 246 1.53 20.16 0.87
C ALA A 246 2.70 19.53 1.62
N LEU A 247 2.75 19.71 2.94
CA LEU A 247 3.71 19.04 3.81
C LEU A 247 3.53 17.52 3.72
N ALA A 248 2.30 17.03 3.93
CA ALA A 248 2.02 15.59 3.96
C ALA A 248 2.34 14.88 2.63
N GLU A 249 2.07 15.53 1.50
CA GLU A 249 2.34 14.96 0.17
C GLU A 249 3.80 15.13 -0.26
N THR A 250 4.52 16.14 0.24
CA THR A 250 5.91 16.37 -0.16
C THR A 250 6.87 15.45 0.61
N ILE A 251 6.64 15.25 1.91
CA ILE A 251 7.52 14.46 2.79
C ILE A 251 7.69 13.01 2.28
N ASP A 252 6.68 12.43 1.60
CA ASP A 252 6.73 11.07 1.03
C ASP A 252 7.83 10.88 -0.04
N TYR A 253 8.28 11.97 -0.65
CA TYR A 253 9.28 11.91 -1.72
C TYR A 253 10.70 12.24 -1.24
N LEU A 254 10.86 12.83 -0.06
CA LEU A 254 12.18 13.13 0.51
C LEU A 254 12.89 11.85 0.95
N PRO A 255 14.21 11.75 0.74
CA PRO A 255 15.03 10.71 1.38
C PRO A 255 14.90 10.75 2.90
N GLU A 256 14.90 9.59 3.56
CA GLU A 256 14.75 9.48 5.01
C GLU A 256 15.85 10.22 5.78
N ASP A 257 17.06 10.28 5.20
CA ASP A 257 18.27 10.91 5.74
C ASP A 257 18.46 12.37 5.28
N HIS A 258 17.53 12.93 4.51
CA HIS A 258 17.63 14.31 4.05
C HIS A 258 17.37 15.32 5.19
N GLU A 259 18.25 16.31 5.36
CA GLU A 259 18.22 17.27 6.47
C GLU A 259 16.89 18.05 6.61
N GLY A 260 16.21 18.30 5.49
CA GLY A 260 14.94 19.01 5.45
C GLY A 260 13.74 18.18 5.91
N ARG A 261 13.85 16.84 5.96
CA ARG A 261 12.71 15.96 6.20
C ARG A 261 12.13 16.12 7.60
N ASP A 262 12.98 16.04 8.63
CA ASP A 262 12.55 16.21 10.02
C ASP A 262 12.06 17.63 10.29
N ARG A 263 12.62 18.63 9.60
CA ARG A 263 12.16 20.02 9.65
C ARG A 263 10.73 20.16 9.13
N LEU A 264 10.40 19.57 7.98
CA LEU A 264 9.03 19.57 7.45
C LEU A 264 8.06 18.78 8.33
N ILE A 265 8.49 17.63 8.87
CA ILE A 265 7.69 16.87 9.85
C ILE A 265 7.40 17.71 11.10
N GLY A 266 8.38 18.48 11.57
CA GLY A 266 8.21 19.40 12.70
C GLY A 266 7.15 20.47 12.42
N LYS A 267 7.18 21.11 11.24
CA LYS A 267 6.17 22.09 10.81
C LYS A 267 4.78 21.46 10.70
N PHE A 268 4.70 20.25 10.14
CA PHE A 268 3.46 19.50 10.03
C PHE A 268 2.88 19.21 11.42
N ARG A 269 3.69 18.61 12.31
CA ARG A 269 3.30 18.28 13.68
C ARG A 269 2.83 19.53 14.44
N TYR A 270 3.56 20.64 14.34
CA TYR A 270 3.17 21.90 14.95
C TYR A 270 1.75 22.30 14.57
N LEU A 271 1.44 22.38 13.27
CA LEU A 271 0.10 22.75 12.81
C LEU A 271 -0.97 21.77 13.34
N MET A 272 -0.73 20.46 13.19
CA MET A 272 -1.69 19.45 13.62
C MET A 272 -1.92 19.44 15.14
N GLU A 273 -0.95 19.82 15.96
CA GLU A 273 -1.11 19.89 17.41
C GLU A 273 -1.86 21.16 17.87
N HIS A 274 -1.82 22.25 17.10
CA HIS A 274 -2.49 23.52 17.42
C HIS A 274 -3.91 23.62 16.84
N LEU A 275 -4.20 22.93 15.72
CA LEU A 275 -5.52 22.95 15.09
C LEU A 275 -6.72 22.65 16.02
N PRO A 276 -6.65 21.77 17.03
CA PRO A 276 -7.77 21.51 17.92
C PRO A 276 -8.25 22.74 18.69
N GLU A 277 -7.40 23.75 18.91
CA GLU A 277 -7.76 25.03 19.56
C GLU A 277 -8.73 25.86 18.73
N TYR A 278 -8.77 25.61 17.42
CA TYR A 278 -9.57 26.34 16.42
C TYR A 278 -10.76 25.55 15.90
N ALA A 279 -10.98 24.33 16.42
CA ALA A 279 -12.10 23.49 16.04
C ALA A 279 -13.39 23.97 16.71
N ASP A 280 -14.50 23.87 15.97
CA ASP A 280 -15.84 24.02 16.51
C ASP A 280 -16.09 22.94 17.58
N PRO A 281 -16.47 23.29 18.82
CA PRO A 281 -16.56 22.33 19.91
C PRO A 281 -17.73 21.34 19.75
N GLU A 282 -18.74 21.65 18.92
CA GLU A 282 -19.90 20.77 18.70
C GLU A 282 -19.58 19.68 17.69
N THR A 283 -18.95 20.04 16.57
CA THR A 283 -18.67 19.15 15.44
C THR A 283 -17.24 18.60 15.43
N GLY A 284 -16.31 19.32 16.06
CA GLY A 284 -14.86 19.09 15.95
C GLY A 284 -14.29 19.44 14.57
N MET A 285 -15.04 20.16 13.73
CA MET A 285 -14.64 20.61 12.39
C MET A 285 -14.09 22.03 12.43
N TRP A 286 -13.52 22.52 11.33
CA TRP A 286 -12.85 23.83 11.29
C TRP A 286 -13.61 24.88 10.49
N TYR A 287 -13.44 26.13 10.89
CA TYR A 287 -14.14 27.27 10.31
C TYR A 287 -13.51 27.77 9.00
N GLN A 288 -14.32 28.46 8.18
CA GLN A 288 -13.87 29.17 6.97
C GLN A 288 -12.75 30.17 7.32
N VAL A 289 -12.98 31.07 8.28
CA VAL A 289 -11.91 31.93 8.83
C VAL A 289 -11.40 31.31 10.12
N LEU A 290 -10.23 30.68 10.06
CA LEU A 290 -9.73 29.74 11.06
C LEU A 290 -9.41 30.44 12.38
N ASP A 291 -8.83 31.63 12.33
CA ASP A 291 -8.42 32.45 13.48
C ASP A 291 -9.59 33.23 14.12
N CYS A 292 -10.82 33.03 13.65
CA CYS A 292 -12.01 33.71 14.16
C CYS A 292 -13.11 32.71 14.63
N PRO A 293 -12.78 31.70 15.46
CA PRO A 293 -13.76 30.71 15.89
C PRO A 293 -14.89 31.36 16.70
N GLY A 294 -16.13 30.93 16.45
CA GLY A 294 -17.31 31.46 17.14
C GLY A 294 -17.71 32.91 16.82
N GLN A 295 -16.99 33.60 15.93
CA GLN A 295 -17.39 34.95 15.50
C GLN A 295 -18.68 34.90 14.65
N PRO A 296 -19.60 35.89 14.80
CA PRO A 296 -20.86 35.91 14.07
C PRO A 296 -20.68 35.86 12.55
N GLY A 297 -21.36 34.90 11.90
CA GLY A 297 -21.31 34.71 10.45
C GLY A 297 -20.24 33.72 9.97
N ASN A 298 -19.28 33.35 10.81
CA ASN A 298 -18.37 32.25 10.49
C ASN A 298 -19.13 30.93 10.41
N TYR A 299 -18.60 29.97 9.67
CA TYR A 299 -19.21 28.66 9.48
C TYR A 299 -18.15 27.57 9.39
N VAL A 300 -18.50 26.36 9.83
CA VAL A 300 -17.66 25.17 9.65
C VAL A 300 -17.60 24.82 8.17
N GLU A 301 -16.39 24.71 7.62
CA GLU A 301 -16.14 24.62 6.18
C GLU A 301 -15.56 23.25 5.82
N ALA A 302 -16.18 22.61 4.82
CA ALA A 302 -15.93 21.21 4.52
C ALA A 302 -14.56 20.98 3.86
N SER A 303 -14.08 21.88 2.99
CA SER A 303 -12.82 21.64 2.29
C SER A 303 -11.63 21.68 3.26
N ALA A 304 -11.52 22.71 4.11
CA ALA A 304 -10.50 22.82 5.14
C ALA A 304 -10.54 21.62 6.09
N SER A 305 -11.73 21.27 6.55
CA SER A 305 -11.93 20.13 7.45
C SER A 305 -11.51 18.82 6.80
N ALA A 306 -11.85 18.57 5.53
CA ALA A 306 -11.44 17.36 4.82
C ALA A 306 -9.91 17.26 4.71
N MET A 307 -9.23 18.38 4.41
CA MET A 307 -7.77 18.45 4.32
C MET A 307 -7.10 18.17 5.67
N PHE A 308 -7.64 18.70 6.76
CA PHE A 308 -7.12 18.43 8.11
C PHE A 308 -7.38 16.98 8.54
N VAL A 309 -8.58 16.44 8.31
CA VAL A 309 -8.89 15.03 8.63
C VAL A 309 -7.97 14.09 7.86
N TYR A 310 -7.79 14.30 6.56
CA TYR A 310 -6.82 13.56 5.76
C TYR A 310 -5.43 13.64 6.37
N SER A 311 -4.99 14.85 6.71
CA SER A 311 -3.66 15.10 7.28
C SER A 311 -3.48 14.39 8.63
N TYR A 312 -4.47 14.41 9.53
CA TYR A 312 -4.38 13.67 10.80
C TYR A 312 -4.25 12.17 10.59
N LEU A 313 -5.10 11.58 9.75
CA LEU A 313 -5.07 10.14 9.48
C LEU A 313 -3.73 9.74 8.87
N LYS A 314 -3.27 10.47 7.85
CA LYS A 314 -1.97 10.27 7.22
C LYS A 314 -0.81 10.48 8.21
N GLY A 315 -0.83 11.54 9.02
CA GLY A 315 0.20 11.86 10.00
C GLY A 315 0.36 10.77 11.07
N VAL A 316 -0.74 10.18 11.54
CA VAL A 316 -0.72 9.02 12.44
C VAL A 316 -0.19 7.78 11.72
N ARG A 317 -0.67 7.50 10.50
CA ARG A 317 -0.20 6.37 9.67
C ARG A 317 1.31 6.43 9.42
N GLN A 318 1.84 7.64 9.19
CA GLN A 318 3.25 7.92 8.94
C GLN A 318 4.12 7.92 10.21
N GLY A 319 3.50 7.92 11.40
CA GLY A 319 4.22 8.08 12.67
C GLY A 319 4.79 9.50 12.89
N TRP A 320 4.36 10.49 12.10
CA TRP A 320 4.69 11.90 12.33
C TRP A 320 3.95 12.44 13.54
N LEU A 321 2.73 11.94 13.77
CA LEU A 321 1.94 12.14 14.98
C LEU A 321 2.03 10.90 15.88
N PRO A 322 2.04 11.08 17.21
CA PRO A 322 2.07 9.96 18.16
C PRO A 322 0.85 9.03 18.00
N SER A 323 1.01 7.75 18.33
CA SER A 323 -0.04 6.72 18.16
C SER A 323 -1.31 6.98 18.97
N GLU A 324 -1.24 7.77 20.04
CA GLU A 324 -2.40 8.20 20.85
C GLU A 324 -3.41 9.05 20.06
N TRP A 325 -3.00 9.65 18.94
CA TRP A 325 -3.88 10.40 18.05
C TRP A 325 -4.75 9.50 17.15
N ARG A 326 -4.56 8.18 17.18
CA ARG A 326 -5.30 7.22 16.33
C ARG A 326 -6.81 7.27 16.54
N ASP A 327 -7.26 7.26 17.79
CA ASP A 327 -8.70 7.29 18.09
C ASP A 327 -9.31 8.66 17.79
N TYR A 328 -8.54 9.73 18.05
CA TYR A 328 -8.93 11.10 17.72
C TYR A 328 -9.13 11.28 16.21
N SER A 329 -8.16 10.88 15.39
CA SER A 329 -8.22 11.04 13.92
C SER A 329 -9.31 10.18 13.28
N ARG A 330 -9.48 8.93 13.72
CA ARG A 330 -10.60 8.07 13.30
C ARG A 330 -11.95 8.65 13.71
N GLY A 331 -12.02 9.24 14.91
CA GLY A 331 -13.21 9.93 15.40
C GLY A 331 -13.56 11.18 14.57
N LEU A 332 -12.55 11.96 14.17
CA LEU A 332 -12.74 13.12 13.29
C LEU A 332 -13.34 12.72 11.94
N TYR A 333 -12.87 11.63 11.32
CA TYR A 333 -13.42 11.15 10.05
C TYR A 333 -14.92 10.81 10.13
N ARG A 334 -15.34 10.12 11.21
CA ARG A 334 -16.76 9.80 11.42
C ARG A 334 -17.59 11.07 11.60
N ARG A 335 -17.10 12.02 12.40
CA ARG A 335 -17.77 13.33 12.58
C ARG A 335 -17.82 14.16 11.30
N PHE A 336 -16.80 14.07 10.44
CA PHE A 336 -16.80 14.73 9.13
C PHE A 336 -17.96 14.20 8.27
N ILE A 337 -18.13 12.87 8.21
CA ILE A 337 -19.26 12.26 7.50
C ILE A 337 -20.59 12.77 8.06
N ASP A 338 -20.76 12.72 9.38
CA ASP A 338 -22.00 13.15 10.04
C ASP A 338 -22.31 14.64 9.82
N THR A 339 -21.28 15.47 9.67
CA THR A 339 -21.41 16.93 9.53
C THR A 339 -21.67 17.36 8.09
N PHE A 340 -20.93 16.79 7.13
CA PHE A 340 -20.86 17.34 5.77
C PHE A 340 -21.39 16.41 4.68
N VAL A 341 -21.47 15.10 4.91
CA VAL A 341 -21.85 14.13 3.88
C VAL A 341 -23.35 13.85 3.95
N ARG A 342 -24.06 14.17 2.88
CA ARG A 342 -25.50 13.91 2.73
C ARG A 342 -25.75 12.81 1.71
N GLU A 343 -26.60 11.85 2.05
CA GLU A 343 -27.15 10.91 1.08
C GLU A 343 -28.34 11.51 0.33
N ASN A 344 -28.30 11.45 -1.00
CA ASN A 344 -29.32 12.01 -1.87
C ASN A 344 -30.40 10.95 -2.21
N PRO A 345 -31.61 11.36 -2.60
CA PRO A 345 -32.70 10.42 -2.93
C PRO A 345 -32.40 9.44 -4.07
N ASP A 346 -31.42 9.75 -4.92
CA ASP A 346 -30.97 8.90 -6.03
C ASP A 346 -29.87 7.90 -5.64
N GLY A 347 -29.49 7.85 -4.35
CA GLY A 347 -28.46 6.98 -3.81
C GLY A 347 -27.03 7.52 -3.94
N THR A 348 -26.83 8.68 -4.58
CA THR A 348 -25.54 9.37 -4.58
C THR A 348 -25.28 10.04 -3.23
N ILE A 349 -24.03 10.42 -2.96
CA ILE A 349 -23.67 11.24 -1.79
C ILE A 349 -23.15 12.61 -2.22
N SER A 350 -23.40 13.64 -1.41
CA SER A 350 -22.88 14.99 -1.61
C SER A 350 -22.06 15.45 -0.41
N ILE A 351 -21.02 16.26 -0.64
CA ILE A 351 -20.37 17.07 0.40
C ILE A 351 -21.02 18.46 0.38
N THR A 352 -21.43 18.93 1.55
CA THR A 352 -22.06 20.24 1.75
C THR A 352 -21.08 21.27 2.31
N SER A 353 -21.48 22.53 2.41
CA SER A 353 -20.71 23.60 3.08
C SER A 353 -19.29 23.82 2.56
N CYS A 354 -19.11 23.76 1.22
CA CYS A 354 -17.82 23.97 0.57
C CYS A 354 -17.67 25.43 0.15
N CYS A 355 -16.61 26.12 0.57
CA CYS A 355 -16.28 27.44 0.02
C CYS A 355 -15.85 27.28 -1.46
N SER A 356 -16.58 27.88 -2.40
CA SER A 356 -16.36 27.69 -3.86
C SER A 356 -15.01 28.24 -4.35
N VAL A 357 -14.64 29.42 -3.87
CA VAL A 357 -13.39 30.11 -4.22
C VAL A 357 -13.04 31.12 -3.12
N ALA A 358 -11.75 31.39 -2.96
CA ALA A 358 -11.28 32.63 -2.35
C ALA A 358 -9.89 32.93 -2.93
N GLY A 359 -9.46 34.18 -2.79
CA GLY A 359 -8.14 34.65 -3.22
C GLY A 359 -7.85 36.06 -2.71
N LEU A 360 -6.76 36.66 -3.17
CA LEU A 360 -6.40 38.03 -2.80
C LEU A 360 -6.13 38.89 -4.04
N GLY A 361 -6.37 40.19 -3.92
CA GLY A 361 -6.15 41.16 -4.99
C GLY A 361 -6.91 40.86 -6.28
N GLY A 362 -6.23 41.01 -7.42
CA GLY A 362 -6.85 40.89 -8.74
C GLY A 362 -7.76 42.07 -9.09
N LYS A 363 -8.43 42.00 -10.25
CA LYS A 363 -9.30 43.08 -10.75
C LYS A 363 -10.49 43.39 -9.84
N GLU A 364 -10.91 42.41 -9.06
CA GLU A 364 -12.04 42.49 -8.12
C GLU A 364 -11.64 43.11 -6.77
N MET A 365 -10.37 43.47 -6.57
CA MET A 365 -9.88 44.11 -5.35
C MET A 365 -10.24 43.32 -4.08
N ARG A 366 -10.05 42.00 -4.14
CA ARG A 366 -10.33 41.07 -3.04
C ARG A 366 -9.42 41.36 -1.84
N SER A 367 -10.02 41.78 -0.74
CA SER A 367 -9.34 42.41 0.40
C SER A 367 -8.71 41.43 1.40
N GLY A 368 -9.15 40.17 1.42
CA GLY A 368 -8.70 39.23 2.44
C GLY A 368 -9.19 39.56 3.86
N THR A 369 -10.19 40.45 3.99
CA THR A 369 -10.83 40.74 5.28
C THR A 369 -11.80 39.63 5.68
N TYR A 370 -12.19 39.59 6.96
CA TYR A 370 -13.18 38.66 7.48
C TYR A 370 -14.46 38.63 6.61
N ASP A 371 -15.08 39.79 6.39
CA ASP A 371 -16.31 39.92 5.59
C ASP A 371 -16.13 39.44 4.14
N TYR A 372 -14.93 39.60 3.58
CA TYR A 372 -14.64 39.11 2.23
C TYR A 372 -14.65 37.58 2.19
N TYR A 373 -13.96 36.91 3.12
CA TYR A 373 -13.94 35.44 3.16
C TYR A 373 -15.32 34.84 3.43
N LEU A 374 -16.17 35.53 4.21
CA LEU A 374 -17.55 35.10 4.45
C LEU A 374 -18.49 35.42 3.28
N GLY A 375 -18.16 36.41 2.46
CA GLY A 375 -18.92 36.78 1.28
C GLY A 375 -18.75 35.81 0.10
N GLU A 376 -17.74 34.93 0.15
CA GLU A 376 -17.51 33.95 -0.90
C GLU A 376 -18.61 32.88 -0.93
N PRO A 377 -19.05 32.43 -2.12
CA PRO A 377 -20.18 31.50 -2.21
C PRO A 377 -19.87 30.14 -1.59
N VAL A 378 -20.86 29.59 -0.89
CA VAL A 378 -20.87 28.22 -0.39
C VAL A 378 -21.62 27.32 -1.39
N THR A 379 -20.99 26.23 -1.80
CA THR A 379 -21.50 25.26 -2.77
C THR A 379 -21.47 23.84 -2.20
N GLU A 380 -22.10 22.90 -2.92
CA GLU A 380 -21.93 21.46 -2.70
C GLU A 380 -20.90 20.91 -3.70
N ASN A 381 -20.26 19.80 -3.33
CA ASN A 381 -19.41 18.98 -4.21
C ASN A 381 -18.30 19.75 -4.92
N ASP A 382 -17.70 20.75 -4.26
CA ASP A 382 -16.51 21.38 -4.83
C ASP A 382 -15.35 20.39 -4.81
N CYS A 383 -14.63 20.23 -5.93
CA CYS A 383 -13.47 19.34 -6.06
C CYS A 383 -12.44 19.52 -4.92
N LYS A 384 -12.31 20.75 -4.39
CA LYS A 384 -11.40 21.11 -3.29
C LYS A 384 -11.79 20.50 -1.95
N ALA A 385 -13.04 20.05 -1.79
CA ALA A 385 -13.49 19.23 -0.68
C ALA A 385 -13.55 17.75 -1.05
N VAL A 386 -14.00 17.42 -2.26
CA VAL A 386 -14.19 16.03 -2.69
C VAL A 386 -12.88 15.25 -2.76
N GLY A 387 -11.85 15.79 -3.40
CA GLY A 387 -10.54 15.12 -3.48
C GLY A 387 -9.94 14.81 -2.10
N PRO A 388 -9.81 15.80 -1.20
CA PRO A 388 -9.34 15.55 0.17
C PRO A 388 -10.24 14.61 0.98
N PHE A 389 -11.56 14.64 0.79
CA PHE A 389 -12.45 13.69 1.46
C PHE A 389 -12.26 12.25 0.96
N ILE A 390 -12.06 12.05 -0.34
CA ILE A 390 -11.74 10.73 -0.90
C ILE A 390 -10.44 10.22 -0.30
N TRP A 391 -9.41 11.05 -0.19
CA TRP A 391 -8.16 10.66 0.46
C TRP A 391 -8.32 10.38 1.97
N ALA A 392 -9.06 11.21 2.70
CA ALA A 392 -9.40 10.93 4.10
C ALA A 392 -10.14 9.58 4.23
N SER A 393 -11.02 9.27 3.28
CA SER A 393 -11.75 7.99 3.23
C SER A 393 -10.79 6.82 2.99
N LEU A 394 -9.86 6.94 2.03
CA LEU A 394 -8.88 5.89 1.76
C LEU A 394 -7.94 5.63 2.96
N GLU A 395 -7.54 6.69 3.65
CA GLU A 395 -6.75 6.60 4.89
C GLU A 395 -7.51 5.86 6.00
N TYR A 396 -8.78 6.23 6.22
CA TYR A 396 -9.63 5.57 7.21
C TYR A 396 -9.92 4.11 6.84
N GLU A 397 -10.25 3.85 5.58
CA GLU A 397 -10.51 2.51 5.05
C GLU A 397 -9.30 1.58 5.20
N ALA A 398 -8.09 2.08 4.93
CA ALA A 398 -6.86 1.34 5.20
C ALA A 398 -6.66 1.05 6.70
N ALA A 399 -6.88 2.06 7.55
CA ALA A 399 -6.71 1.95 8.99
C ALA A 399 -7.70 0.96 9.65
N GLU A 400 -8.88 0.77 9.06
CA GLU A 400 -9.95 -0.13 9.52
C GLU A 400 -10.01 -1.46 8.74
N ASN A 401 -9.09 -1.70 7.80
CA ASN A 401 -9.08 -2.87 6.92
C ASN A 401 -10.40 -3.06 6.16
N ILE A 402 -10.98 -1.96 5.68
CA ILE A 402 -12.16 -1.97 4.81
C ILE A 402 -11.71 -2.34 3.40
N GLU A 403 -12.27 -3.41 2.88
CA GLU A 403 -11.97 -3.99 1.58
C GLU A 403 -13.21 -4.01 0.68
N TYR A 404 -13.00 -3.97 -0.63
CA TYR A 404 -14.08 -3.96 -1.62
C TYR A 404 -13.70 -4.77 -2.87
N VAL A 405 -14.67 -5.55 -3.37
CA VAL A 405 -14.53 -6.28 -4.63
C VAL A 405 -15.35 -5.58 -5.68
N TYR A 406 -14.70 -5.23 -6.79
CA TYR A 406 -15.41 -4.79 -7.97
C TYR A 406 -16.33 -5.92 -8.49
N THR A 407 -17.65 -5.68 -8.43
CA THR A 407 -18.67 -6.65 -8.84
C THR A 407 -19.05 -6.57 -10.31
N GLY A 408 -18.45 -5.63 -11.05
CA GLY A 408 -18.85 -5.31 -12.43
C GLY A 408 -19.77 -4.10 -12.55
N ARG A 409 -20.27 -3.55 -11.44
CA ARG A 409 -21.06 -2.31 -11.46
C ARG A 409 -20.11 -1.11 -11.67
N ALA A 410 -20.11 -0.56 -12.87
CA ALA A 410 -19.33 0.62 -13.26
C ALA A 410 -20.23 1.85 -13.39
N VAL A 411 -19.63 3.04 -13.35
CA VAL A 411 -20.27 4.28 -13.79
C VAL A 411 -19.69 4.67 -15.14
N ARG A 412 -20.55 4.75 -16.18
CA ARG A 412 -20.21 5.29 -17.50
C ARG A 412 -21.31 6.20 -18.00
N ASP A 413 -20.92 7.29 -18.67
CA ASP A 413 -21.83 8.25 -19.27
C ASP A 413 -22.97 8.72 -18.33
N GLY A 414 -22.66 8.91 -17.05
CA GLY A 414 -23.62 9.35 -16.04
C GLY A 414 -24.61 8.29 -15.56
N LYS A 415 -24.35 7.00 -15.80
CA LYS A 415 -25.24 5.91 -15.41
C LYS A 415 -24.47 4.73 -14.84
N TYR A 416 -25.12 3.98 -13.95
CA TYR A 416 -24.65 2.66 -13.60
C TYR A 416 -24.82 1.70 -14.78
N THR A 417 -23.76 0.98 -15.10
CA THR A 417 -23.73 -0.07 -16.12
C THR A 417 -23.14 -1.33 -15.52
N ASP A 418 -23.70 -2.48 -15.87
CA ASP A 418 -23.10 -3.77 -15.54
C ASP A 418 -22.09 -4.14 -16.62
N GLU A 419 -20.81 -4.10 -16.27
CA GLU A 419 -19.71 -4.59 -17.09
C GLU A 419 -19.19 -5.89 -16.47
N PRO A 420 -19.02 -6.99 -17.24
CA PRO A 420 -18.43 -8.18 -16.68
C PRO A 420 -17.03 -7.81 -16.16
N PRO A 421 -16.69 -8.11 -14.90
CA PRO A 421 -15.33 -7.88 -14.42
C PRO A 421 -14.38 -8.69 -15.30
N VAL A 422 -13.51 -7.99 -16.04
CA VAL A 422 -12.56 -8.64 -16.96
C VAL A 422 -11.42 -9.20 -16.13
N HIS A 423 -11.60 -10.43 -15.69
CA HIS A 423 -10.62 -11.17 -14.92
C HIS A 423 -10.36 -12.51 -15.61
N GLU A 424 -9.40 -12.52 -16.52
CA GLU A 424 -8.91 -13.77 -17.09
C GLU A 424 -7.90 -14.38 -16.12
N LEU A 425 -8.12 -15.65 -15.73
CA LEU A 425 -7.19 -16.37 -14.85
C LEU A 425 -5.77 -16.29 -15.40
N ALA A 426 -4.79 -16.12 -14.52
CA ALA A 426 -3.37 -16.08 -14.88
C ALA A 426 -2.99 -17.33 -15.70
N PHE A 427 -3.45 -18.49 -15.24
CA PHE A 427 -3.38 -19.80 -15.89
C PHE A 427 -4.37 -20.76 -15.22
N GLU A 428 -4.60 -21.94 -15.83
CA GLU A 428 -5.42 -22.99 -15.22
C GLU A 428 -4.82 -23.46 -13.88
N GLY A 429 -5.59 -23.35 -12.80
CA GLY A 429 -5.15 -23.70 -11.45
C GLY A 429 -4.55 -22.55 -10.64
N ALA A 430 -4.51 -21.33 -11.19
CA ALA A 430 -4.23 -20.12 -10.40
C ALA A 430 -5.38 -19.89 -9.40
N ASP A 431 -5.05 -19.73 -8.12
CA ASP A 431 -6.03 -19.54 -7.03
C ASP A 431 -5.53 -18.47 -6.04
N GLY A 432 -6.40 -18.04 -5.13
CA GLY A 432 -6.08 -17.00 -4.13
C GLY A 432 -5.99 -15.58 -4.70
N GLY A 433 -5.35 -14.69 -3.94
CA GLY A 433 -5.25 -13.26 -4.21
C GLY A 433 -4.69 -12.88 -5.58
N GLY A 434 -3.70 -13.62 -6.08
CA GLY A 434 -3.00 -13.35 -7.35
C GLY A 434 -3.56 -14.09 -8.56
N LYS A 435 -4.73 -14.73 -8.46
CA LYS A 435 -5.22 -15.63 -9.51
C LYS A 435 -5.51 -14.96 -10.87
N TYR A 436 -5.62 -13.63 -10.89
CA TYR A 436 -5.89 -12.84 -12.09
C TYR A 436 -4.71 -11.97 -12.54
N THR A 437 -3.51 -12.23 -12.00
CA THR A 437 -2.27 -11.61 -12.48
C THR A 437 -2.12 -11.83 -14.00
N ARG A 438 -1.87 -10.74 -14.73
CA ARG A 438 -1.75 -10.76 -16.19
C ARG A 438 -0.44 -11.39 -16.66
N GLY A 439 0.66 -11.13 -15.95
CA GLY A 439 2.00 -11.55 -16.38
C GLY A 439 2.38 -10.96 -17.74
N GLY A 440 3.08 -11.74 -18.56
CA GLY A 440 3.54 -11.36 -19.90
C GLY A 440 2.51 -11.46 -21.02
N ARG A 441 1.22 -11.70 -20.72
CA ARG A 441 0.19 -11.96 -21.75
C ARG A 441 0.09 -10.82 -22.76
N GLY A 442 0.18 -11.18 -24.05
CA GLY A 442 0.20 -10.26 -25.19
C GLY A 442 1.57 -9.66 -25.49
N GLY A 443 2.60 -10.06 -24.73
CA GLY A 443 3.97 -9.60 -24.85
C GLY A 443 4.84 -10.39 -25.81
N LYS A 444 6.12 -10.00 -25.89
CA LYS A 444 7.13 -10.69 -26.69
C LYS A 444 7.57 -11.99 -26.01
N VAL A 445 7.75 -13.05 -26.80
CA VAL A 445 8.31 -14.32 -26.30
C VAL A 445 9.84 -14.26 -26.38
N TYR A 446 10.49 -14.58 -25.27
CA TYR A 446 11.94 -14.74 -25.13
C TYR A 446 12.24 -16.21 -24.86
N VAL A 447 12.97 -16.85 -25.77
CA VAL A 447 13.36 -18.26 -25.62
C VAL A 447 14.78 -18.33 -25.09
N VAL A 448 14.95 -18.88 -23.89
CA VAL A 448 16.26 -19.12 -23.28
C VAL A 448 16.88 -20.37 -23.92
N THR A 449 18.00 -20.18 -24.60
CA THR A 449 18.76 -21.22 -25.32
C THR A 449 20.16 -21.44 -24.73
N SER A 450 20.54 -20.65 -23.73
CA SER A 450 21.84 -20.73 -23.05
C SER A 450 21.65 -20.70 -21.53
N LEU A 451 22.50 -21.45 -20.81
CA LEU A 451 22.56 -21.45 -19.34
C LEU A 451 23.53 -20.38 -18.79
N GLU A 452 24.17 -19.60 -19.67
CA GLU A 452 25.04 -18.51 -19.27
C GLU A 452 24.26 -17.37 -18.60
N ASP A 453 24.86 -16.76 -17.58
CA ASP A 453 24.36 -15.53 -16.99
C ASP A 453 25.04 -14.30 -17.64
N SER A 454 24.42 -13.75 -18.69
CA SER A 454 24.90 -12.56 -19.41
C SER A 454 23.73 -11.75 -19.97
N GLY A 455 23.97 -10.51 -20.41
CA GLY A 455 22.95 -9.68 -21.08
C GLY A 455 22.71 -10.02 -22.55
N GLU A 456 23.33 -11.08 -23.07
CA GLU A 456 23.25 -11.48 -24.48
C GLU A 456 21.92 -12.19 -24.79
N GLU A 457 21.46 -12.08 -26.04
CA GLU A 457 20.24 -12.75 -26.49
C GLU A 457 20.31 -14.28 -26.27
N GLY A 458 19.20 -14.87 -25.84
CA GLY A 458 19.11 -16.29 -25.54
C GLY A 458 19.46 -16.68 -24.10
N THR A 459 19.82 -15.74 -23.23
CA THR A 459 19.96 -15.97 -21.78
C THR A 459 18.70 -15.59 -21.00
N LEU A 460 18.56 -16.11 -19.77
CA LEU A 460 17.49 -15.69 -18.85
C LEU A 460 17.63 -14.22 -18.44
N ARG A 461 18.85 -13.75 -18.17
CA ARG A 461 19.08 -12.37 -17.72
C ARG A 461 18.63 -11.35 -18.77
N HIS A 462 18.96 -11.59 -20.04
CA HIS A 462 18.49 -10.75 -21.14
C HIS A 462 16.96 -10.64 -21.20
N ALA A 463 16.25 -11.76 -21.00
CA ALA A 463 14.80 -11.78 -21.01
C ALA A 463 14.18 -11.06 -19.80
N VAL A 464 14.79 -11.20 -18.61
CA VAL A 464 14.32 -10.56 -17.38
C VAL A 464 14.53 -9.04 -17.40
N GLU A 465 15.69 -8.59 -17.87
CA GLU A 465 16.09 -7.18 -17.93
C GLU A 465 15.47 -6.42 -19.12
N ALA A 466 14.75 -7.11 -20.01
CA ALA A 466 14.04 -6.48 -21.12
C ALA A 466 12.82 -5.65 -20.66
N GLU A 467 12.53 -4.58 -21.40
CA GLU A 467 11.37 -3.70 -21.18
C GLU A 467 10.10 -4.24 -21.85
N GLY A 468 8.96 -3.95 -21.23
CA GLY A 468 7.62 -4.24 -21.74
C GLY A 468 7.12 -5.65 -21.44
N PRO A 469 5.85 -5.94 -21.80
CA PRO A 469 5.25 -7.25 -21.57
C PRO A 469 6.03 -8.37 -22.25
N ARG A 470 6.35 -9.43 -21.50
CA ARG A 470 7.22 -10.52 -21.99
C ARG A 470 6.97 -11.89 -21.37
N ILE A 471 7.07 -12.93 -22.19
CA ILE A 471 6.95 -14.33 -21.78
C ILE A 471 8.31 -15.00 -21.96
N VAL A 472 8.84 -15.60 -20.91
CA VAL A 472 10.11 -16.32 -20.92
C VAL A 472 9.85 -17.82 -20.96
N GLU A 473 10.36 -18.47 -21.99
CA GLU A 473 10.31 -19.92 -22.20
C GLU A 473 11.72 -20.49 -22.31
N PHE A 474 11.89 -21.79 -22.07
CA PHE A 474 13.19 -22.43 -22.01
C PHE A 474 13.31 -23.56 -23.04
N ALA A 475 14.30 -23.46 -23.92
CA ALA A 475 14.70 -24.54 -24.82
C ALA A 475 15.82 -25.42 -24.25
N VAL A 476 16.39 -25.03 -23.10
CA VAL A 476 17.45 -25.73 -22.38
C VAL A 476 17.07 -25.98 -20.92
N SER A 477 17.71 -26.95 -20.30
CA SER A 477 17.53 -27.33 -18.90
C SER A 477 18.86 -27.47 -18.21
N GLY A 478 18.91 -27.18 -16.90
CA GLY A 478 20.13 -27.27 -16.11
C GLY A 478 20.29 -26.09 -15.15
N ASP A 479 21.52 -25.96 -14.65
CA ASP A 479 21.89 -24.95 -13.66
C ASP A 479 22.32 -23.66 -14.39
N ILE A 480 21.72 -22.53 -14.01
CA ILE A 480 22.16 -21.19 -14.39
C ILE A 480 22.88 -20.61 -13.16
N HIS A 481 24.20 -20.49 -13.28
CA HIS A 481 25.06 -19.91 -12.26
C HIS A 481 25.03 -18.38 -12.40
N LEU A 482 24.29 -17.72 -11.52
CA LEU A 482 24.17 -16.27 -11.56
C LEU A 482 25.51 -15.62 -11.16
N LYS A 483 25.83 -14.48 -11.77
CA LYS A 483 26.98 -13.62 -11.43
C LYS A 483 26.62 -12.51 -10.45
N SER A 484 25.33 -12.25 -10.30
CA SER A 484 24.73 -11.28 -9.37
C SER A 484 23.24 -11.54 -9.25
N THR A 485 22.59 -10.99 -8.22
CA THR A 485 21.13 -11.07 -8.05
C THR A 485 20.40 -10.68 -9.34
N LEU A 486 19.53 -11.58 -9.81
CA LEU A 486 18.71 -11.33 -10.99
C LEU A 486 17.46 -10.54 -10.58
N LYS A 487 17.25 -9.35 -11.14
CA LYS A 487 16.17 -8.44 -10.73
C LYS A 487 15.14 -8.26 -11.82
N ILE A 488 13.87 -8.47 -11.48
CA ILE A 488 12.74 -8.08 -12.33
C ILE A 488 12.36 -6.65 -11.95
N GLU A 489 12.78 -5.66 -12.73
CA GLU A 489 12.52 -4.23 -12.49
C GLU A 489 11.47 -3.62 -13.44
N ASP A 490 11.15 -4.30 -14.55
CA ASP A 490 10.10 -3.91 -15.49
C ASP A 490 8.89 -4.86 -15.39
N PRO A 491 7.63 -4.35 -15.32
CA PRO A 491 6.44 -5.16 -15.04
C PRO A 491 6.01 -6.07 -16.21
N TYR A 492 4.96 -6.87 -15.99
CA TYR A 492 4.34 -7.73 -17.02
C TYR A 492 5.25 -8.84 -17.56
N ILE A 493 5.70 -9.75 -16.70
CA ILE A 493 6.54 -10.89 -17.09
C ILE A 493 5.96 -12.23 -16.65
N THR A 494 6.05 -13.24 -17.52
CA THR A 494 5.78 -14.64 -17.18
C THR A 494 7.04 -15.48 -17.40
N ILE A 495 7.60 -16.06 -16.35
CA ILE A 495 8.70 -17.03 -16.41
C ILE A 495 8.11 -18.45 -16.34
N SER A 496 8.05 -19.11 -17.50
CA SER A 496 7.42 -20.41 -17.68
C SER A 496 8.42 -21.56 -17.57
N GLY A 497 8.92 -21.84 -16.36
CA GLY A 497 9.89 -22.91 -16.11
C GLY A 497 9.42 -24.30 -16.56
N GLN A 498 8.12 -24.54 -16.66
CA GLN A 498 7.53 -25.78 -17.17
C GLN A 498 7.83 -26.07 -18.64
N THR A 499 8.30 -25.08 -19.40
CA THR A 499 8.69 -25.25 -20.81
C THR A 499 10.07 -25.87 -20.97
N ALA A 500 10.91 -25.81 -19.94
CA ALA A 500 12.25 -26.37 -19.98
C ALA A 500 12.19 -27.90 -20.22
N PRO A 501 13.07 -28.44 -21.08
CA PRO A 501 13.16 -29.89 -21.28
C PRO A 501 13.70 -30.60 -20.02
N GLY A 502 13.67 -31.93 -20.04
CA GLY A 502 14.37 -32.76 -19.05
C GLY A 502 14.01 -32.42 -17.60
N GLU A 503 15.02 -32.18 -16.78
CA GLU A 503 14.86 -31.92 -15.34
C GLU A 503 14.51 -30.47 -15.01
N GLY A 504 14.27 -29.58 -15.98
CA GLY A 504 13.93 -28.18 -15.73
C GLY A 504 15.14 -27.27 -15.42
N VAL A 505 14.89 -26.08 -14.88
CA VAL A 505 15.91 -25.03 -14.67
C VAL A 505 16.08 -24.69 -13.20
N THR A 506 17.33 -24.54 -12.79
CA THR A 506 17.74 -24.17 -11.43
C THR A 506 18.62 -22.93 -11.45
N LEU A 507 18.28 -21.92 -10.66
CA LEU A 507 19.14 -20.76 -10.41
C LEU A 507 20.04 -21.03 -9.19
N LYS A 508 21.32 -20.70 -9.30
CA LYS A 508 22.33 -20.92 -8.25
C LYS A 508 23.16 -19.67 -8.02
N ASP A 509 23.92 -19.70 -6.92
CA ASP A 509 24.96 -18.75 -6.52
C ASP A 509 24.46 -17.38 -6.04
N HIS A 510 23.37 -16.85 -6.62
CA HIS A 510 22.67 -15.65 -6.16
C HIS A 510 21.15 -15.83 -6.20
N GLY A 511 20.43 -14.91 -5.56
CA GLY A 511 18.96 -14.90 -5.55
C GLY A 511 18.31 -14.26 -6.79
N LEU A 512 16.99 -14.43 -6.89
CA LEU A 512 16.13 -13.62 -7.76
C LEU A 512 15.31 -12.64 -6.91
N TYR A 513 15.17 -11.40 -7.37
CA TYR A 513 14.36 -10.38 -6.71
C TYR A 513 13.29 -9.84 -7.64
N VAL A 514 12.03 -9.92 -7.21
CA VAL A 514 10.87 -9.33 -7.91
C VAL A 514 10.62 -7.92 -7.36
N GLY A 515 10.91 -6.91 -8.18
CA GLY A 515 10.75 -5.49 -7.86
C GLY A 515 9.76 -4.76 -8.78
N ALA A 516 8.96 -5.49 -9.55
CA ALA A 516 7.95 -4.97 -10.46
C ALA A 516 6.61 -5.71 -10.33
N ASP A 517 5.53 -5.05 -10.76
CA ASP A 517 4.17 -5.58 -10.75
C ASP A 517 3.92 -6.60 -11.87
N GLU A 518 2.83 -7.35 -11.77
CA GLU A 518 2.33 -8.22 -12.85
C GLU A 518 3.31 -9.34 -13.24
N VAL A 519 3.70 -10.14 -12.24
CA VAL A 519 4.75 -11.16 -12.36
C VAL A 519 4.21 -12.56 -12.11
N ILE A 520 4.48 -13.46 -13.04
CA ILE A 520 4.18 -14.90 -12.93
C ILE A 520 5.50 -15.66 -12.98
N ILE A 521 5.80 -16.48 -11.97
CA ILE A 521 6.96 -17.40 -11.98
C ILE A 521 6.47 -18.80 -11.67
N ARG A 522 6.80 -19.76 -12.54
CA ARG A 522 6.34 -21.14 -12.38
C ARG A 522 7.42 -22.18 -12.59
N TYR A 523 7.38 -23.26 -11.81
CA TYR A 523 8.21 -24.46 -12.00
C TYR A 523 9.73 -24.22 -12.04
N MET A 524 10.20 -23.15 -11.41
CA MET A 524 11.62 -22.81 -11.26
C MET A 524 12.18 -23.32 -9.93
N ARG A 525 13.48 -23.62 -9.89
CA ARG A 525 14.22 -23.90 -8.66
C ARG A 525 15.22 -22.80 -8.35
N PHE A 526 15.35 -22.48 -7.07
CA PHE A 526 16.28 -21.50 -6.53
C PHE A 526 17.13 -22.20 -5.45
N ARG A 527 18.41 -22.36 -5.73
CA ARG A 527 19.39 -23.13 -4.95
C ARG A 527 20.63 -22.27 -4.75
N MET A 528 20.46 -21.16 -4.04
CA MET A 528 21.45 -20.08 -3.95
C MET A 528 22.80 -20.59 -3.44
N GLY A 529 22.82 -21.32 -2.32
CA GLY A 529 24.06 -21.85 -1.74
C GLY A 529 24.92 -20.75 -1.10
N SER A 530 26.06 -21.16 -0.55
CA SER A 530 26.95 -20.28 0.24
C SER A 530 28.27 -19.95 -0.46
N ALA A 531 28.55 -20.57 -1.61
CA ALA A 531 29.81 -20.45 -2.35
C ALA A 531 30.22 -19.00 -2.64
N MET A 532 29.27 -18.13 -3.01
CA MET A 532 29.52 -16.72 -3.34
C MET A 532 29.62 -15.78 -2.14
N LYS A 533 29.37 -16.28 -0.92
CA LYS A 533 29.37 -15.50 0.32
C LYS A 533 28.42 -14.28 0.29
N ASP A 534 27.34 -14.41 -0.47
CA ASP A 534 26.24 -13.43 -0.52
C ASP A 534 25.23 -13.79 0.57
N GLU A 535 24.85 -12.84 1.44
CA GLU A 535 23.84 -13.00 2.51
C GLU A 535 22.51 -12.46 1.98
N ASN A 536 21.66 -13.34 1.44
CA ASN A 536 20.48 -12.95 0.67
C ASN A 536 19.42 -14.07 0.61
N ASP A 537 18.24 -13.71 0.12
CA ASP A 537 17.15 -14.65 -0.13
C ASP A 537 17.34 -15.38 -1.47
N ALA A 538 16.93 -16.65 -1.53
CA ALA A 538 16.90 -17.37 -2.80
C ALA A 538 15.85 -16.80 -3.77
N LEU A 539 14.70 -16.39 -3.25
CA LEU A 539 13.68 -15.64 -3.98
C LEU A 539 13.01 -14.60 -3.07
N GLY A 540 13.20 -13.31 -3.37
CA GLY A 540 12.58 -12.21 -2.64
C GLY A 540 11.62 -11.42 -3.50
N ALA A 541 10.57 -10.85 -2.90
CA ALA A 541 9.69 -9.93 -3.60
C ALA A 541 9.06 -8.94 -2.60
N ARG A 542 9.14 -7.63 -2.92
CA ARG A 542 8.60 -6.57 -2.05
C ARG A 542 8.17 -5.34 -2.84
N ARG A 543 7.12 -4.66 -2.36
CA ARG A 543 6.54 -3.42 -2.93
C ARG A 543 5.99 -3.64 -4.33
N VAL A 544 5.24 -4.73 -4.49
CA VAL A 544 4.70 -5.15 -5.79
C VAL A 544 3.26 -5.64 -5.62
N ARG A 545 2.50 -5.57 -6.71
CA ARG A 545 1.13 -6.08 -6.81
C ARG A 545 0.99 -7.06 -7.98
N ASN A 546 -0.04 -7.90 -7.91
CA ASN A 546 -0.37 -8.87 -8.96
C ASN A 546 0.81 -9.82 -9.21
N VAL A 547 1.09 -10.70 -8.24
CA VAL A 547 2.19 -11.66 -8.32
C VAL A 547 1.69 -13.07 -8.06
N ILE A 548 2.14 -14.03 -8.86
CA ILE A 548 1.93 -15.45 -8.57
C ILE A 548 3.25 -16.22 -8.68
N ILE A 549 3.60 -16.87 -7.57
CA ILE A 549 4.71 -17.82 -7.48
C ILE A 549 4.10 -19.20 -7.32
N ASP A 550 4.22 -20.04 -8.35
CA ASP A 550 3.49 -21.31 -8.44
C ASP A 550 4.44 -22.47 -8.74
N HIS A 551 4.37 -23.54 -7.96
CA HIS A 551 5.19 -24.73 -8.19
C HIS A 551 6.70 -24.45 -8.20
N CYS A 552 7.18 -23.49 -7.41
CA CYS A 552 8.61 -23.18 -7.28
C CYS A 552 9.24 -23.87 -6.07
N SER A 553 10.54 -24.12 -6.14
CA SER A 553 11.32 -24.69 -5.02
C SER A 553 12.46 -23.77 -4.62
N MET A 554 12.48 -23.33 -3.36
CA MET A 554 13.46 -22.41 -2.80
C MET A 554 14.20 -23.07 -1.65
N SER A 555 15.53 -23.20 -1.76
CA SER A 555 16.38 -23.80 -0.74
C SER A 555 17.77 -23.19 -0.70
N TRP A 556 18.47 -23.46 0.40
CA TRP A 556 19.89 -23.14 0.60
C TRP A 556 20.21 -21.65 0.53
N ALA A 557 19.23 -20.80 0.87
CA ALA A 557 19.49 -19.39 1.08
C ALA A 557 20.33 -19.17 2.34
N THR A 558 21.03 -18.03 2.34
CA THR A 558 21.90 -17.55 3.41
C THR A 558 21.31 -16.35 4.14
N ASP A 559 20.05 -15.99 3.91
CA ASP A 559 19.23 -15.12 4.79
C ASP A 559 17.88 -15.79 5.02
N GLU A 560 16.89 -15.61 4.14
CA GLU A 560 15.67 -16.42 4.09
C GLU A 560 15.51 -17.21 2.78
N ASN A 561 14.90 -18.39 2.81
CA ASN A 561 14.61 -19.10 1.56
C ASN A 561 13.67 -18.29 0.65
N ALA A 562 12.62 -17.69 1.19
CA ALA A 562 11.69 -16.88 0.41
C ALA A 562 10.91 -15.84 1.22
N SER A 563 11.21 -14.55 1.05
CA SER A 563 10.45 -13.45 1.67
C SER A 563 9.53 -12.73 0.70
N PHE A 564 8.25 -12.61 1.09
CA PHE A 564 7.15 -12.06 0.29
C PHE A 564 6.31 -11.12 1.15
N TYR A 565 6.63 -9.83 1.15
CA TYR A 565 5.90 -8.85 1.97
C TYR A 565 5.88 -7.47 1.33
N CYS A 566 4.97 -6.59 1.78
CA CYS A 566 4.57 -5.43 1.01
C CYS A 566 4.08 -5.88 -0.39
N PHE A 567 3.17 -6.85 -0.35
CA PHE A 567 2.55 -7.54 -1.48
C PHE A 567 1.07 -7.17 -1.56
N SER A 568 0.53 -6.99 -2.77
CA SER A 568 -0.92 -6.92 -2.96
C SER A 568 -1.41 -7.86 -4.04
N ASP A 569 -2.61 -8.43 -3.87
CA ASP A 569 -3.26 -9.25 -4.88
C ASP A 569 -2.31 -10.35 -5.40
N ALA A 570 -1.84 -11.19 -4.48
CA ALA A 570 -0.76 -12.13 -4.78
C ALA A 570 -1.00 -13.53 -4.22
N SER A 571 -0.41 -14.53 -4.87
CA SER A 571 -0.49 -15.93 -4.45
C SER A 571 0.87 -16.61 -4.47
N VAL A 572 1.20 -17.31 -3.39
CA VAL A 572 2.30 -18.28 -3.36
C VAL A 572 1.67 -19.64 -3.15
N GLN A 573 1.71 -20.47 -4.19
CA GLN A 573 0.95 -21.70 -4.24
C GLN A 573 1.79 -22.89 -4.70
N TRP A 574 1.56 -24.03 -4.06
CA TRP A 574 2.22 -25.29 -4.42
C TRP A 574 3.76 -25.19 -4.43
N CYS A 575 4.37 -24.37 -3.57
CA CYS A 575 5.83 -24.22 -3.50
C CYS A 575 6.46 -25.10 -2.42
N ILE A 576 7.77 -25.37 -2.55
CA ILE A 576 8.61 -25.93 -1.49
C ILE A 576 9.59 -24.85 -1.03
N ILE A 577 9.61 -24.57 0.27
CA ILE A 577 10.50 -23.61 0.93
C ILE A 577 11.23 -24.36 2.04
N ALA A 578 12.45 -24.83 1.77
CA ALA A 578 13.08 -25.80 2.65
C ALA A 578 14.59 -25.72 2.74
N GLU A 579 15.16 -26.21 3.84
CA GLU A 579 16.61 -26.35 4.03
C GLU A 579 17.36 -24.99 3.90
N ALA A 580 16.88 -23.92 4.57
CA ALA A 580 17.66 -22.69 4.69
C ALA A 580 18.96 -22.94 5.47
N LEU A 581 20.08 -22.34 5.05
CA LEU A 581 21.39 -22.62 5.66
C LEU A 581 21.49 -21.94 7.03
N ASN A 582 21.68 -22.70 8.10
CA ASN A 582 21.52 -22.20 9.46
C ASN A 582 22.77 -21.56 10.06
N SER A 583 23.85 -22.30 10.24
CA SER A 583 25.14 -21.78 10.73
C SER A 583 26.17 -21.70 9.60
N SER A 584 25.82 -20.97 8.55
CA SER A 584 26.65 -20.74 7.36
C SER A 584 27.51 -19.47 7.50
N ILE A 585 27.47 -18.59 6.50
CA ILE A 585 28.28 -17.35 6.39
C ILE A 585 27.78 -16.19 7.27
N HIS A 586 26.74 -16.40 8.08
CA HIS A 586 26.01 -15.37 8.82
C HIS A 586 26.87 -14.64 9.85
N ARG A 587 26.99 -13.32 9.72
CA ARG A 587 27.67 -12.48 10.74
C ARG A 587 26.89 -12.36 12.05
N LYS A 588 25.57 -12.59 11.98
CA LYS A 588 24.61 -12.35 13.06
C LYS A 588 24.33 -13.61 13.91
N GLY A 589 24.95 -14.74 13.58
CA GLY A 589 24.70 -16.04 14.22
C GLY A 589 23.74 -16.93 13.40
N GLU A 590 23.21 -17.97 14.04
CA GLU A 590 22.33 -18.95 13.38
C GLU A 590 21.07 -18.32 12.76
N HIS A 591 20.89 -18.48 11.44
CA HIS A 591 19.85 -17.79 10.67
C HIS A 591 19.36 -18.64 9.47
N GLY A 592 18.91 -19.87 9.74
CA GLY A 592 18.33 -20.76 8.72
C GLY A 592 16.82 -20.61 8.63
N TYR A 593 16.33 -19.54 7.99
CA TYR A 593 14.93 -19.12 8.09
C TYR A 593 14.13 -19.32 6.80
N GLY A 594 12.83 -19.64 6.94
CA GLY A 594 11.93 -19.87 5.81
C GLY A 594 11.58 -18.58 5.04
N GLY A 595 11.04 -17.57 5.74
CA GLY A 595 10.62 -16.32 5.09
C GLY A 595 9.85 -15.34 5.97
N ILE A 596 9.84 -14.06 5.58
CA ILE A 596 8.90 -13.04 6.08
C ILE A 596 7.76 -12.88 5.09
N TRP A 597 6.52 -13.15 5.52
CA TRP A 597 5.34 -13.15 4.66
C TRP A 597 4.29 -12.15 5.12
N GLY A 598 3.73 -11.38 4.19
CA GLY A 598 2.56 -10.54 4.48
C GLY A 598 2.12 -9.71 3.28
N GLY A 599 1.15 -8.84 3.48
CA GLY A 599 0.60 -8.01 2.41
C GLY A 599 -0.89 -7.72 2.56
N ARG A 600 -1.56 -7.46 1.43
CA ARG A 600 -3.00 -7.21 1.28
C ARG A 600 -3.62 -8.11 0.23
N ASN A 601 -4.68 -8.85 0.58
CA ASN A 601 -5.28 -9.84 -0.32
C ASN A 601 -4.21 -10.81 -0.85
N VAL A 602 -3.44 -11.41 0.07
CA VAL A 602 -2.34 -12.34 -0.28
C VAL A 602 -2.65 -13.73 0.23
N SER A 603 -2.52 -14.72 -0.64
CA SER A 603 -2.78 -16.13 -0.31
C SER A 603 -1.49 -16.95 -0.36
N PHE A 604 -1.11 -17.49 0.79
CA PHE A 604 -0.06 -18.49 0.90
C PHE A 604 -0.71 -19.84 1.15
N HIS A 605 -0.82 -20.67 0.11
CA HIS A 605 -1.55 -21.93 0.23
C HIS A 605 -0.91 -23.13 -0.43
N HIS A 606 -1.17 -24.31 0.14
CA HIS A 606 -0.71 -25.58 -0.41
C HIS A 606 0.81 -25.70 -0.56
N ASN A 607 1.57 -24.94 0.25
CA ASN A 607 3.02 -24.95 0.25
C ASN A 607 3.58 -25.95 1.26
N ILE A 608 4.84 -26.33 1.07
CA ILE A 608 5.66 -27.03 2.05
C ILE A 608 6.70 -26.06 2.58
N LEU A 609 6.74 -25.90 3.90
CA LEU A 609 7.83 -25.24 4.62
C LEU A 609 8.49 -26.29 5.50
N ALA A 610 9.73 -26.66 5.20
CA ALA A 610 10.35 -27.83 5.81
C ALA A 610 11.81 -27.58 6.18
N ASP A 611 12.23 -28.11 7.33
CA ASP A 611 13.65 -28.16 7.68
C ASP A 611 14.32 -26.77 7.75
N ASN A 612 13.53 -25.72 8.04
CA ASN A 612 14.04 -24.38 8.37
C ASN A 612 14.06 -24.22 9.89
N ASN A 613 15.11 -23.62 10.46
CA ASN A 613 15.23 -23.41 11.90
C ASN A 613 14.09 -22.54 12.46
N SER A 614 13.62 -21.54 11.73
CA SER A 614 12.51 -20.65 12.15
C SER A 614 11.83 -19.97 10.95
N ARG A 615 10.88 -19.06 11.22
CA ARG A 615 10.15 -18.23 10.24
C ARG A 615 9.50 -19.06 9.13
N ASN A 616 8.49 -19.87 9.49
CA ASN A 616 7.78 -20.72 8.54
C ASN A 616 6.31 -20.33 8.28
N PRO A 617 5.95 -19.06 7.99
CA PRO A 617 6.75 -17.83 7.96
C PRO A 617 6.78 -17.06 9.30
N ARG A 618 7.54 -15.96 9.34
CA ARG A 618 7.19 -14.81 10.21
C ARG A 618 6.19 -13.93 9.45
N PHE A 619 5.03 -13.66 10.03
CA PHE A 619 4.12 -12.65 9.50
C PHE A 619 4.68 -11.24 9.69
N ASP A 620 4.51 -10.39 8.68
CA ASP A 620 5.08 -9.04 8.63
C ASP A 620 4.48 -8.06 9.65
N HIS A 621 5.02 -6.84 9.68
CA HIS A 621 4.59 -5.78 10.60
C HIS A 621 4.66 -4.40 9.91
N PRO A 622 3.85 -3.42 10.33
CA PRO A 622 3.69 -2.15 9.62
C PRO A 622 4.96 -1.31 9.52
N ARG A 623 5.97 -1.50 10.38
CA ARG A 623 7.25 -0.77 10.28
C ARG A 623 8.10 -1.19 9.07
N LEU A 624 7.72 -2.26 8.36
CA LEU A 624 8.35 -2.66 7.09
C LEU A 624 7.80 -1.90 5.88
N TYR A 625 6.75 -1.09 6.09
CA TYR A 625 6.05 -0.36 5.07
C TYR A 625 6.40 1.12 5.19
N SER A 626 6.65 1.78 4.06
CA SER A 626 6.37 3.22 4.02
C SER A 626 4.89 3.40 4.23
N ALA A 627 4.49 4.53 4.75
CA ALA A 627 3.13 4.59 5.20
C ALA A 627 2.16 4.67 3.98
N GLN A 628 2.59 5.18 2.82
CA GLN A 628 1.80 5.05 1.59
C GLN A 628 1.61 3.58 1.19
N GLU A 629 2.63 2.74 1.41
CA GLU A 629 2.54 1.30 1.22
C GLU A 629 1.55 0.64 2.19
N LEU A 630 1.31 1.20 3.40
CA LEU A 630 0.28 0.68 4.30
C LEU A 630 -1.12 0.76 3.69
N ILE A 631 -1.40 1.78 2.87
CA ILE A 631 -2.70 1.92 2.18
C ILE A 631 -2.83 0.83 1.11
N PHE A 632 -1.81 0.62 0.29
CA PHE A 632 -1.97 -0.21 -0.90
C PHE A 632 -1.58 -1.68 -0.68
N HIS A 633 -0.64 -1.94 0.21
CA HIS A 633 0.04 -3.22 0.35
C HIS A 633 -0.19 -3.92 1.67
N ARG A 634 -0.89 -3.32 2.64
CA ARG A 634 -1.17 -3.96 3.91
C ARG A 634 -2.66 -4.20 4.12
N GLY A 635 -3.01 -5.42 4.47
CA GLY A 635 -4.39 -5.84 4.72
C GLY A 635 -4.45 -7.29 5.16
N THR A 636 -5.42 -8.04 4.62
CA THR A 636 -5.61 -9.45 5.00
C THR A 636 -4.65 -10.40 4.28
N VAL A 637 -4.13 -11.38 5.02
CA VAL A 637 -3.29 -12.47 4.52
C VAL A 637 -3.92 -13.82 4.88
N GLU A 638 -3.91 -14.76 3.93
CA GLU A 638 -4.31 -16.15 4.17
C GLU A 638 -3.11 -17.09 4.19
N PHE A 639 -3.05 -17.95 5.20
CA PHE A 639 -2.11 -19.06 5.31
C PHE A 639 -2.91 -20.36 5.44
N VAL A 640 -3.17 -21.01 4.29
CA VAL A 640 -4.19 -22.07 4.18
C VAL A 640 -3.61 -23.37 3.62
N ASN A 641 -3.92 -24.51 4.25
CA ASN A 641 -3.55 -25.84 3.74
C ASN A 641 -2.05 -26.06 3.46
N ASN A 642 -1.17 -25.38 4.18
CA ASN A 642 0.28 -25.58 4.10
C ASN A 642 0.72 -26.75 5.01
N ILE A 643 1.90 -27.28 4.72
CA ILE A 643 2.61 -28.21 5.59
C ILE A 643 3.83 -27.49 6.16
N VAL A 644 3.93 -27.42 7.49
CA VAL A 644 5.12 -26.92 8.20
C VAL A 644 5.78 -28.09 8.92
N PHE A 645 7.02 -28.40 8.55
CA PHE A 645 7.74 -29.60 9.01
C PHE A 645 9.10 -29.29 9.64
N ASN A 646 9.41 -29.98 10.74
CA ASN A 646 10.75 -30.05 11.34
C ASN A 646 11.44 -28.69 11.63
N TRP A 647 10.67 -27.69 12.09
CA TRP A 647 11.26 -26.43 12.52
C TRP A 647 12.13 -26.62 13.77
N GLY A 648 13.15 -25.79 13.98
CA GLY A 648 14.02 -25.86 15.16
C GLY A 648 13.50 -25.04 16.35
N MET A 649 13.35 -23.73 16.15
CA MET A 649 12.93 -22.75 17.16
C MET A 649 11.41 -22.49 17.14
N LYS A 650 10.90 -21.83 16.10
CA LYS A 650 9.49 -21.44 15.99
C LYS A 650 8.93 -21.87 14.63
N ALA A 651 7.67 -22.28 14.60
CA ALA A 651 6.94 -22.52 13.36
C ALA A 651 6.52 -21.19 12.74
N ILE A 652 5.35 -20.64 13.13
CA ILE A 652 4.85 -19.35 12.66
C ILE A 652 4.73 -18.34 13.81
N TYR A 653 4.98 -17.06 13.53
CA TYR A 653 4.89 -15.98 14.53
C TYR A 653 4.85 -14.58 13.89
N GLY A 654 4.61 -13.54 14.70
CA GLY A 654 4.59 -12.14 14.25
C GLY A 654 3.18 -11.64 13.93
N GLY A 655 3.06 -10.74 12.95
CA GLY A 655 1.77 -10.23 12.47
C GLY A 655 1.24 -9.01 13.22
N GLU A 656 2.11 -8.25 13.89
CA GLU A 656 1.73 -7.09 14.69
C GLU A 656 0.84 -6.11 13.87
N GLU A 657 -0.30 -5.71 14.43
CA GLU A 657 -1.31 -4.83 13.79
C GLU A 657 -1.90 -5.34 12.45
N GLY A 658 -1.77 -6.63 12.10
CA GLY A 658 -2.27 -7.19 10.84
C GLY A 658 -3.49 -8.11 10.99
N TRP A 659 -4.02 -8.61 9.87
CA TRP A 659 -5.18 -9.51 9.81
C TRP A 659 -4.82 -10.80 9.08
N PHE A 660 -4.96 -11.95 9.75
CA PHE A 660 -4.49 -13.23 9.24
C PHE A 660 -5.53 -14.34 9.37
N ASN A 661 -5.87 -14.99 8.26
CA ASN A 661 -6.61 -16.25 8.27
C ASN A 661 -5.61 -17.41 8.24
N VAL A 662 -5.49 -18.14 9.35
CA VAL A 662 -4.57 -19.28 9.49
C VAL A 662 -5.40 -20.54 9.66
N SER A 663 -5.63 -21.29 8.57
CA SER A 663 -6.54 -22.42 8.62
C SER A 663 -6.17 -23.65 7.80
N GLY A 664 -6.63 -24.82 8.25
CA GLY A 664 -6.44 -26.08 7.53
C GLY A 664 -4.98 -26.52 7.35
N ASN A 665 -4.02 -25.98 8.11
CA ASN A 665 -2.59 -26.30 7.97
C ASN A 665 -2.21 -27.56 8.76
N LEU A 666 -1.18 -28.26 8.29
CA LEU A 666 -0.53 -29.33 9.02
C LEU A 666 0.79 -28.82 9.63
N PHE A 667 0.84 -28.74 10.95
CA PHE A 667 2.07 -28.52 11.71
C PHE A 667 2.60 -29.86 12.19
N LEU A 668 3.65 -30.32 11.52
CA LEU A 668 4.29 -31.59 11.77
C LEU A 668 5.66 -31.32 12.42
N PRO A 669 5.78 -31.32 13.77
CA PRO A 669 7.09 -31.22 14.39
C PRO A 669 8.04 -32.30 13.83
N GLY A 670 9.33 -32.11 14.03
CA GLY A 670 10.35 -33.06 13.60
C GLY A 670 11.46 -33.26 14.63
N PRO A 671 12.47 -34.10 14.32
CA PRO A 671 13.64 -34.30 15.16
C PRO A 671 14.34 -33.01 15.63
N ALA A 672 14.34 -31.93 14.84
CA ALA A 672 14.93 -30.64 15.21
C ALA A 672 14.07 -29.82 16.17
N THR A 673 12.75 -30.05 16.21
CA THR A 673 11.81 -29.21 16.96
C THR A 673 12.09 -29.21 18.45
N ARG A 674 12.50 -28.05 19.00
CA ARG A 674 12.91 -27.91 20.40
C ARG A 674 11.83 -28.36 21.38
N ASN A 675 10.60 -27.87 21.20
CA ASN A 675 9.50 -28.11 22.13
C ASN A 675 8.36 -28.83 21.43
N LEU A 676 7.96 -29.98 21.98
CA LEU A 676 6.77 -30.72 21.56
C LEU A 676 5.57 -30.33 22.42
N ASP A 677 5.31 -29.03 22.49
CA ASP A 677 4.36 -28.43 23.42
C ASP A 677 3.06 -27.98 22.75
N GLY A 678 2.91 -28.15 21.44
CA GLY A 678 1.72 -27.76 20.70
C GLY A 678 1.70 -26.31 20.21
N ARG A 679 2.72 -25.51 20.51
CA ARG A 679 2.79 -24.12 20.06
C ARG A 679 3.24 -24.05 18.60
N TYR A 680 2.31 -23.85 17.68
CA TYR A 680 2.63 -23.61 16.27
C TYR A 680 2.59 -22.14 15.88
N LEU A 681 1.72 -21.34 16.52
CA LEU A 681 1.62 -19.89 16.34
C LEU A 681 1.99 -19.15 17.62
N GLU A 682 2.82 -18.11 17.47
CA GLU A 682 3.12 -17.13 18.49
C GLU A 682 2.71 -15.72 18.03
N VAL A 683 1.65 -15.20 18.64
CA VAL A 683 1.17 -13.82 18.42
C VAL A 683 2.04 -12.89 19.27
N TYR A 684 2.76 -11.96 18.64
CA TYR A 684 3.80 -11.18 19.32
C TYR A 684 3.25 -9.97 20.06
N THR A 685 3.78 -9.74 21.27
CA THR A 685 3.94 -8.42 21.90
C THR A 685 5.25 -8.45 22.68
N SER A 686 6.32 -7.83 22.19
CA SER A 686 7.39 -7.48 23.13
C SER A 686 7.00 -6.17 23.80
N GLU A 687 7.20 -6.10 25.11
CA GLU A 687 7.11 -4.85 25.88
C GLU A 687 8.00 -3.74 25.28
N SER A 688 9.02 -4.10 24.49
CA SER A 688 9.95 -3.18 23.83
C SER A 688 9.47 -2.58 22.51
N THR A 689 8.43 -3.12 21.86
CA THR A 689 8.04 -2.67 20.52
C THR A 689 6.92 -1.64 20.50
N SER A 690 6.16 -1.45 21.59
CA SER A 690 4.95 -0.59 21.64
C SER A 690 3.87 -0.88 20.58
N MET A 691 3.96 -2.02 19.89
CA MET A 691 3.03 -2.43 18.81
C MET A 691 1.93 -3.35 19.36
N ILE A 692 0.75 -3.24 18.77
CA ILE A 692 -0.42 -4.05 19.15
C ILE A 692 -0.31 -5.43 18.47
N PRO A 693 -0.65 -6.54 19.15
CA PRO A 693 -0.65 -7.86 18.53
C PRO A 693 -1.59 -7.93 17.32
N GLY A 694 -1.27 -8.80 16.37
CA GLY A 694 -2.11 -9.06 15.20
C GLY A 694 -3.45 -9.69 15.55
N SER A 695 -4.41 -9.55 14.64
CA SER A 695 -5.71 -10.21 14.68
C SER A 695 -5.66 -11.49 13.84
N PHE A 696 -6.04 -12.62 14.43
CA PHE A 696 -5.94 -13.94 13.79
C PHE A 696 -7.29 -14.65 13.79
N TYR A 697 -7.68 -15.23 12.66
CA TYR A 697 -8.71 -16.25 12.57
C TYR A 697 -8.00 -17.62 12.47
N ILE A 698 -8.16 -18.46 13.49
CA ILE A 698 -7.40 -19.70 13.64
C ILE A 698 -8.38 -20.88 13.67
N ARG A 699 -8.34 -21.72 12.64
CA ARG A 699 -9.28 -22.85 12.53
C ARG A 699 -8.70 -24.07 11.84
N ASP A 700 -9.16 -25.26 12.23
CA ASP A 700 -8.93 -26.52 11.51
C ASP A 700 -7.44 -26.89 11.25
N ASN A 701 -6.51 -26.25 11.97
CA ASN A 701 -5.09 -26.57 11.95
C ASN A 701 -4.82 -27.85 12.76
N VAL A 702 -3.91 -28.69 12.28
CA VAL A 702 -3.54 -29.95 12.93
C VAL A 702 -2.09 -29.89 13.39
N TYR A 703 -1.87 -30.05 14.70
CA TYR A 703 -0.54 -30.29 15.27
C TYR A 703 -0.32 -31.81 15.44
N ASP A 704 0.46 -32.42 14.55
CA ASP A 704 0.58 -33.89 14.45
C ASP A 704 1.88 -34.42 15.08
N ILE A 705 1.76 -35.06 16.24
CA ILE A 705 2.87 -35.75 16.93
C ILE A 705 2.85 -37.28 16.72
N SER A 706 2.19 -37.78 15.67
CA SER A 706 2.03 -39.22 15.45
C SER A 706 3.36 -39.95 15.25
N PHE A 707 4.36 -39.31 14.63
CA PHE A 707 5.70 -39.91 14.51
C PHE A 707 6.40 -40.06 15.87
N VAL A 708 6.28 -39.07 16.75
CA VAL A 708 6.78 -39.16 18.14
C VAL A 708 6.12 -40.33 18.85
N ARG A 709 4.79 -40.42 18.78
CA ARG A 709 4.00 -41.49 19.44
C ARG A 709 4.31 -42.88 18.93
N LYS A 710 4.73 -43.01 17.67
CA LYS A 710 5.20 -44.28 17.08
C LYS A 710 6.64 -44.65 17.49
N GLY A 711 7.30 -43.82 18.31
CA GLY A 711 8.65 -44.05 18.79
C GLY A 711 9.74 -43.67 17.79
N ASN A 712 9.43 -42.92 16.74
CA ASN A 712 10.40 -42.61 15.68
C ASN A 712 11.53 -41.68 16.15
N TRP A 713 11.35 -40.90 17.22
CA TRP A 713 12.33 -39.91 17.70
C TRP A 713 12.83 -40.21 19.11
N GLN A 714 13.20 -41.48 19.34
CA GLN A 714 13.94 -42.02 20.50
C GLN A 714 14.14 -41.03 21.68
N GLY A 715 13.23 -41.04 22.65
CA GLY A 715 13.37 -40.29 23.91
C GLY A 715 12.69 -38.91 23.95
N LYS A 716 12.23 -38.34 22.83
CA LYS A 716 11.38 -37.13 22.86
C LYS A 716 9.97 -37.45 23.34
N LEU A 717 9.47 -36.69 24.30
CA LEU A 717 8.12 -36.80 24.85
C LEU A 717 7.32 -35.50 24.65
N PRO A 718 6.03 -35.57 24.30
CA PRO A 718 5.17 -34.40 24.19
C PRO A 718 4.80 -33.83 25.58
N ASP A 719 4.68 -32.51 25.67
CA ASP A 719 4.13 -31.82 26.85
C ASP A 719 2.62 -31.68 26.68
N ASN A 720 1.88 -32.74 27.05
CA ASN A 720 0.42 -32.79 26.86
C ASN A 720 -0.32 -31.64 27.57
N GLY A 721 0.21 -31.15 28.69
CA GLY A 721 -0.38 -30.04 29.45
C GLY A 721 -0.29 -28.72 28.68
N LYS A 722 0.88 -28.39 28.15
CA LYS A 722 1.04 -27.21 27.29
C LYS A 722 0.28 -27.35 25.98
N MET A 723 0.21 -28.56 25.40
CA MET A 723 -0.55 -28.79 24.17
C MET A 723 -2.03 -28.46 24.36
N ALA A 724 -2.64 -28.95 25.45
CA ALA A 724 -4.02 -28.62 25.77
C ALA A 724 -4.21 -27.12 26.01
N ARG A 725 -3.25 -26.47 26.69
CA ARG A 725 -3.27 -25.02 26.93
C ARG A 725 -3.25 -24.22 25.63
N TYR A 726 -2.30 -24.47 24.72
CA TYR A 726 -2.24 -23.72 23.47
C TYR A 726 -3.45 -24.00 22.56
N ALA A 727 -3.98 -25.24 22.59
CA ALA A 727 -5.22 -25.55 21.87
C ALA A 727 -6.44 -24.76 22.42
N GLU A 728 -6.48 -24.40 23.69
CA GLU A 728 -7.47 -23.48 24.27
C GLU A 728 -7.16 -22.01 23.94
N GLU A 729 -5.89 -21.62 24.03
CA GLU A 729 -5.42 -20.27 23.69
C GLU A 729 -5.81 -19.91 22.26
N TYR A 730 -5.52 -20.78 21.28
CA TYR A 730 -5.89 -20.56 19.88
C TYR A 730 -7.40 -20.42 19.67
N ARG A 731 -8.23 -21.13 20.45
CA ARG A 731 -9.69 -20.96 20.41
C ARG A 731 -10.14 -19.64 21.02
N THR A 732 -9.44 -19.17 22.05
CA THR A 732 -9.80 -17.95 22.79
C THR A 732 -9.36 -16.69 22.05
N ILE A 733 -8.18 -16.69 21.42
CA ILE A 733 -7.64 -15.51 20.71
C ILE A 733 -8.13 -15.40 19.27
N SER A 734 -8.74 -16.47 18.73
CA SER A 734 -9.25 -16.45 17.35
C SER A 734 -10.42 -15.49 17.22
N ALA A 735 -10.43 -14.73 16.12
CA ALA A 735 -11.63 -14.05 15.65
C ALA A 735 -12.79 -15.05 15.43
N GLU A 736 -14.02 -14.58 15.57
CA GLU A 736 -15.23 -15.41 15.41
C GLU A 736 -15.50 -15.81 13.96
N SER A 737 -15.02 -15.01 13.01
CA SER A 737 -15.19 -15.21 11.56
C SER A 737 -13.89 -14.89 10.82
N PRO A 738 -13.66 -15.50 9.64
CA PRO A 738 -12.49 -15.18 8.83
C PRO A 738 -12.51 -13.71 8.40
N PHE A 739 -11.32 -13.10 8.36
CA PHE A 739 -11.15 -11.77 7.79
C PHE A 739 -11.41 -11.80 6.29
N PHE A 740 -11.89 -10.67 5.78
CA PHE A 740 -12.26 -10.55 4.38
C PHE A 740 -11.07 -10.77 3.46
N MET A 741 -11.29 -11.55 2.41
CA MET A 741 -10.37 -11.74 1.28
C MET A 741 -11.15 -11.58 -0.02
N LYS A 742 -10.59 -10.83 -0.96
CA LYS A 742 -11.22 -10.58 -2.27
C LYS A 742 -11.39 -11.88 -3.04
N TYR A 743 -10.37 -12.73 -3.00
CA TYR A 743 -10.35 -14.05 -3.63
C TYR A 743 -9.87 -15.11 -2.62
N PRO A 744 -10.74 -15.57 -1.70
CA PRO A 744 -10.34 -16.51 -0.68
C PRO A 744 -10.00 -17.87 -1.28
N VAL A 745 -8.97 -18.51 -0.76
CA VAL A 745 -8.64 -19.89 -1.12
C VAL A 745 -9.72 -20.82 -0.58
N ARG A 746 -10.18 -21.77 -1.41
CA ARG A 746 -11.10 -22.79 -0.94
C ARG A 746 -10.37 -23.79 -0.05
N GLU A 747 -10.59 -23.68 1.26
CA GLU A 747 -10.03 -24.63 2.23
C GLU A 747 -10.48 -26.07 1.97
N GLU A 748 -9.53 -26.99 2.00
CA GLU A 748 -9.75 -28.42 1.98
C GLU A 748 -9.50 -29.04 3.37
N PRO A 749 -10.16 -30.17 3.72
CA PRO A 749 -9.80 -30.92 4.91
C PRO A 749 -8.32 -31.30 4.90
N VAL A 750 -7.62 -31.08 6.02
CA VAL A 750 -6.15 -31.19 6.13
C VAL A 750 -5.60 -32.49 5.52
N ARG A 751 -6.25 -33.63 5.74
CA ARG A 751 -5.81 -34.93 5.18
C ARG A 751 -5.84 -34.97 3.65
N ALA A 752 -6.84 -34.34 3.03
CA ALA A 752 -6.98 -34.26 1.58
C ALA A 752 -5.93 -33.30 1.01
N ALA A 753 -5.80 -32.11 1.61
CA ALA A 753 -4.80 -31.12 1.27
C ALA A 753 -3.39 -31.71 1.30
N VAL A 754 -2.99 -32.35 2.40
CA VAL A 754 -1.64 -32.95 2.58
C VAL A 754 -1.29 -33.92 1.45
N LYS A 755 -2.25 -34.75 1.01
CA LYS A 755 -2.02 -35.68 -0.10
C LYS A 755 -1.71 -34.94 -1.41
N LYS A 756 -2.42 -33.85 -1.68
CA LYS A 756 -2.20 -33.00 -2.87
C LYS A 756 -0.88 -32.24 -2.76
N VAL A 757 -0.62 -31.59 -1.63
CA VAL A 757 0.61 -30.83 -1.39
C VAL A 757 1.84 -31.72 -1.56
N LEU A 758 1.88 -32.90 -0.93
CA LEU A 758 3.00 -33.84 -1.10
C LEU A 758 3.17 -34.37 -2.53
N LYS A 759 2.12 -34.31 -3.35
CA LYS A 759 2.17 -34.71 -4.75
C LYS A 759 2.66 -33.57 -5.64
N SER A 760 2.14 -32.37 -5.44
CA SER A 760 2.24 -31.29 -6.41
C SER A 760 3.18 -30.16 -6.00
N ALA A 761 3.56 -30.01 -4.73
CA ALA A 761 4.38 -28.86 -4.32
C ALA A 761 5.82 -28.92 -4.88
N GLY A 762 6.41 -27.75 -5.10
CA GLY A 762 7.72 -27.53 -5.71
C GLY A 762 7.69 -27.64 -7.22
N ALA A 763 8.87 -27.65 -7.86
CA ALA A 763 9.06 -27.87 -9.29
C ALA A 763 8.69 -29.32 -9.66
N SER A 764 7.40 -29.65 -9.55
CA SER A 764 6.92 -31.02 -9.39
C SER A 764 6.66 -31.79 -10.68
N LEU A 765 6.80 -31.13 -11.84
CA LEU A 765 6.88 -31.82 -13.13
C LEU A 765 8.07 -32.79 -13.13
N HIS A 766 9.20 -32.35 -12.58
CA HIS A 766 10.41 -33.13 -12.39
C HIS A 766 11.06 -32.75 -11.07
N ARG A 767 10.88 -33.52 -9.99
CA ARG A 767 11.55 -33.16 -8.72
C ARG A 767 13.02 -33.53 -8.75
N ASP A 768 13.86 -32.59 -8.35
CA ASP A 768 15.27 -32.88 -8.10
C ASP A 768 15.44 -33.77 -6.84
N GLY A 769 16.69 -34.12 -6.53
CA GLY A 769 17.02 -34.92 -5.35
C GLY A 769 16.60 -34.24 -4.03
N THR A 770 16.67 -32.91 -3.98
CA THR A 770 16.33 -32.10 -2.80
C THR A 770 14.82 -32.15 -2.51
N ASP A 771 13.99 -31.80 -3.48
CA ASP A 771 12.53 -31.81 -3.32
C ASP A 771 12.02 -33.24 -3.02
N SER A 772 12.60 -34.23 -3.70
CA SER A 772 12.28 -35.64 -3.48
C SER A 772 12.62 -36.09 -2.06
N ARG A 773 13.76 -35.64 -1.52
CA ARG A 773 14.18 -35.91 -0.14
C ARG A 773 13.21 -35.25 0.84
N VAL A 774 12.95 -33.95 0.73
CA VAL A 774 12.04 -33.21 1.63
C VAL A 774 10.67 -33.88 1.71
N VAL A 775 10.05 -34.19 0.56
CA VAL A 775 8.74 -34.86 0.51
C VAL A 775 8.79 -36.25 1.16
N LYS A 776 9.87 -37.00 0.96
CA LYS A 776 10.05 -38.32 1.59
C LYS A 776 10.22 -38.21 3.11
N GLN A 777 10.95 -37.20 3.60
CA GLN A 777 11.13 -36.96 5.02
C GLN A 777 9.79 -36.64 5.70
N ILE A 778 8.96 -35.78 5.10
CA ILE A 778 7.61 -35.47 5.62
C ILE A 778 6.73 -36.72 5.67
N ARG A 779 6.74 -37.55 4.62
CA ARG A 779 5.94 -38.80 4.58
C ARG A 779 6.33 -39.81 5.65
N THR A 780 7.58 -39.83 6.05
CA THR A 780 8.14 -40.90 6.90
C THR A 780 8.44 -40.44 8.33
N GLY A 781 8.52 -39.12 8.55
CA GLY A 781 9.01 -38.52 9.79
C GLY A 781 10.49 -38.79 10.07
N LYS A 782 11.22 -39.32 9.07
CA LYS A 782 12.64 -39.69 9.17
C LYS A 782 13.47 -38.68 8.39
N VAL A 783 14.21 -37.87 9.12
CA VAL A 783 15.12 -36.88 8.56
C VAL A 783 16.47 -37.54 8.31
N SER A 784 17.03 -37.33 7.11
CA SER A 784 18.25 -37.99 6.64
C SER A 784 19.50 -37.11 6.65
N THR A 785 19.33 -35.81 6.90
CA THR A 785 20.37 -34.79 6.86
C THR A 785 20.65 -34.26 8.26
N ARG A 786 21.82 -33.64 8.45
CA ARG A 786 22.22 -33.05 9.72
C ARG A 786 23.17 -31.89 9.46
N GLY A 787 22.95 -30.76 10.11
CA GLY A 787 23.86 -29.62 10.04
C GLY A 787 25.28 -30.01 10.47
N SER A 788 26.26 -29.74 9.63
CA SER A 788 27.67 -30.05 9.89
C SER A 788 28.27 -29.26 11.06
N VAL A 789 27.70 -28.09 11.39
CA VAL A 789 28.17 -27.22 12.47
C VAL A 789 27.30 -27.37 13.71
N THR A 790 25.99 -27.21 13.56
CA THR A 790 25.02 -27.22 14.66
C THR A 790 24.66 -28.63 15.12
N GLY A 791 24.86 -29.65 14.26
CA GLY A 791 24.46 -31.02 14.52
C GLY A 791 22.94 -31.21 14.55
N LEU A 792 22.14 -30.22 14.14
CA LEU A 792 20.68 -30.30 14.16
C LEU A 792 20.18 -31.23 13.05
N PRO A 793 19.27 -32.18 13.35
CA PRO A 793 18.76 -33.11 12.35
C PRO A 793 17.80 -32.41 11.37
N GLY A 794 18.16 -32.34 10.09
CA GLY A 794 17.36 -31.73 9.02
C GLY A 794 17.70 -30.29 8.75
N ILE A 795 18.06 -29.54 9.79
CA ILE A 795 18.51 -28.16 9.68
C ILE A 795 19.98 -28.18 9.25
N ILE A 796 20.24 -27.83 7.99
CA ILE A 796 21.58 -27.88 7.40
C ILE A 796 22.33 -26.56 7.60
N ASP A 797 23.66 -26.63 7.60
CA ASP A 797 24.57 -25.49 7.73
C ASP A 797 25.29 -25.19 6.41
N SER A 798 25.37 -26.17 5.51
CA SER A 798 25.86 -26.04 4.14
C SER A 798 25.05 -26.90 3.18
N GLU A 799 24.99 -26.49 1.92
CA GLU A 799 24.52 -27.31 0.79
C GLU A 799 25.28 -28.64 0.65
N GLU A 800 26.46 -28.79 1.24
CA GLU A 800 27.21 -30.05 1.28
C GLU A 800 26.62 -31.07 2.27
N ASP A 801 25.81 -30.64 3.25
CA ASP A 801 25.19 -31.53 4.25
C ASP A 801 24.11 -32.47 3.65
N VAL A 802 23.80 -32.26 2.37
CA VAL A 802 22.75 -32.99 1.65
C VAL A 802 23.24 -33.76 0.42
N LEU A 803 24.53 -33.63 0.09
CA LEU A 803 25.23 -34.41 -0.94
C LEU A 803 25.76 -35.71 -0.34
#